data_AF-A0A7S2QKR4-F1
#
_entry.id   AF-A0A7S2QKR4-F1
#
_cell.length_a   1.000
_cell.length_b   1.000
_cell.length_c   1.000
_cell.angle_alpha   90.00
_cell.angle_beta   90.00
_cell.angle_gamma   90.00
#
_symmetry.space_group_name_H-M   'P 1'
#
loop_
_entity.id
_entity.type
_entity.pdbx_description
1 polymer ?
#
loop_
_entity_poly.entity_id
_entity_poly.type
_entity_poly.pdbx_seq_one_letter_code
_entity_poly.pdbx_strand_id
1 'polypeptide(L)'
;MKASEAAATGVQAAITAARNFIAQKNLEIKQYGPTASKPAVEEFGKLTVQINAAASRLAQFRHDTEGRKKTALMQEAGEKVDGIEAELKKLDEVIEPFAKEDGEKEESEEAADKMVEQYRATQAAIDEAKKLMLARQKDAAGNTAHTETVKELNKRITAALAAVTNHKKVASVYEGRFLAKKAKADAEETLGAVEEQVKKATDAAAPLLEEGGERFLVGASARTLAQAWRDHMKAKELTLEALFAEVAGGAAGEGIPKDAFVELLGKLPVALEREEIAFSDARRDAIFAHLDKDGDGKVSLAEFKDLFMQRFKVTKEITVTDLFDVAKSKSLFKVTDGEILETVHGSQTDESSRMTRIECTIVSNGTTGFVTMSGNQGTQFVEVVSPFTTFCGELDKNIEVSMKAVQKLAGAFTAKQQELAACKDAPLVEARAELTKLKHTLAAGQQSLQKLKVTVAQEKKAYMAKELKEKNAHIEAKERKAAEALAGPAAVKVEAMDAASAALEEAVKTLVSLAKDELLAFSTPLSVSQAADRLADEVAKSIDAAKEAIAAQQGELPKEVKGPMADAKRELMKMGAKAEQARRKCKSTLESVKAKCQLLVDACSAEVSGAMRSEMLAKGVSVEAYFLQLVAAGDDRISHEAFCKHVEGLVGEAYRAEHVGLLCRHIEASAIGRRRFQAFLQRYFVVVKGIAITDELPISTAKTLRKAEVDEVIELLEGPKVDEKLGMSRIRGKSLVDSLEGWISLKGNQGTPFLQEVEKPFYACQAETRMEKDFKRDTSDEGLVRALKADEVLELLEGPRKHTFSPGVRVKGKAISDGAVGWFTARDKAGAVFAEADGKYYSCTSSVAMTDDMDIKECKVLRKLAIGELFTLEEGPQEEKSAGITRVKGKALKDELVGWITIKGNAGTVYAEASTKHFCVLHEVPLTKNFPSASSGEEVRKLAKGEAMQVLEGPKEESFTPEVRVKVKALTDGAVGWITQKKDVVKPWTPYYTCKVKAQLQESLAVEGATAVREIQVGERLELVEGPAHDGKVLRVKARADKDGAVGWVTVKDSEGKRYFTS
;
A
#
# COMPACT_ATOMS: atom_id res chain seq x y z
N MET A 1 -23.64 85.21 55.20
CA MET A 1 -24.82 84.51 54.66
C MET A 1 -24.93 83.07 55.11
N LYS A 2 -24.04 82.14 54.68
CA LYS A 2 -24.11 80.72 55.08
C LYS A 2 -24.19 80.49 56.61
N ALA A 3 -23.43 81.26 57.40
CA ALA A 3 -23.50 81.19 58.86
C ALA A 3 -24.87 81.60 59.44
N SER A 4 -25.54 82.60 58.84
CA SER A 4 -26.87 83.05 59.25
C SER A 4 -27.95 82.01 58.92
N GLU A 5 -27.88 81.38 57.74
CA GLU A 5 -28.77 80.27 57.35
C GLU A 5 -28.58 79.03 58.25
N ALA A 6 -27.32 78.69 58.57
CA ALA A 6 -27.00 77.61 59.50
C ALA A 6 -27.53 77.88 60.91
N ALA A 7 -27.33 79.10 61.44
CA ALA A 7 -27.89 79.51 62.73
C ALA A 7 -29.42 79.46 62.73
N ALA A 8 -30.09 79.93 61.67
CA ALA A 8 -31.54 79.85 61.53
C ALA A 8 -32.08 78.41 61.46
N THR A 9 -31.27 77.47 60.95
CA THR A 9 -31.60 76.04 60.93
C THR A 9 -31.47 75.43 62.32
N GLY A 10 -30.38 75.74 63.03
CA GLY A 10 -30.18 75.29 64.42
C GLY A 10 -31.26 75.79 65.38
N VAL A 11 -31.64 77.07 65.29
CA VAL A 11 -32.74 77.64 66.10
C VAL A 11 -34.08 76.98 65.77
N GLN A 12 -34.36 76.67 64.50
CA GLN A 12 -35.57 75.94 64.12
C GLN A 12 -35.61 74.53 64.71
N ALA A 13 -34.49 73.81 64.68
CA ALA A 13 -34.38 72.48 65.26
C ALA A 13 -34.64 72.52 66.78
N ALA A 14 -34.06 73.50 67.48
CA ALA A 14 -34.28 73.72 68.91
C ALA A 14 -35.75 74.05 69.22
N ILE A 15 -36.39 74.92 68.44
CA ILE A 15 -37.82 75.25 68.57
C ILE A 15 -38.68 73.99 68.38
N THR A 16 -38.41 73.19 67.34
CA THR A 16 -39.15 71.95 67.06
C THR A 16 -38.97 70.93 68.18
N ALA A 17 -37.73 70.72 68.65
CA ALA A 17 -37.44 69.84 69.77
C ALA A 17 -38.17 70.27 71.04
N ALA A 18 -38.17 71.58 71.35
CA ALA A 18 -38.87 72.12 72.50
C ALA A 18 -40.40 71.92 72.39
N ARG A 19 -41.00 72.15 71.20
CA ARG A 19 -42.43 71.87 70.96
C ARG A 19 -42.77 70.39 71.16
N ASN A 20 -41.97 69.50 70.58
CA ASN A 20 -42.18 68.06 70.68
C ASN A 20 -42.05 67.58 72.13
N PHE A 21 -41.05 68.07 72.85
CA PHE A 21 -40.85 67.74 74.26
C PHE A 21 -42.03 68.21 75.12
N ILE A 22 -42.50 69.45 74.95
CA ILE A 22 -43.67 69.95 75.68
C ILE A 22 -44.94 69.17 75.32
N ALA A 23 -45.14 68.82 74.04
CA ALA A 23 -46.28 68.01 73.63
C ALA A 23 -46.25 66.60 74.26
N GLN A 24 -45.08 65.96 74.28
CA GLN A 24 -44.87 64.67 74.93
C GLN A 24 -45.14 64.76 76.43
N LYS A 25 -44.59 65.76 77.13
CA LYS A 25 -44.82 65.93 78.57
C LYS A 25 -46.26 66.26 78.91
N ASN A 26 -46.96 67.01 78.05
CA ASN A 26 -48.40 67.21 78.18
C ASN A 26 -49.21 65.91 78.04
N LEU A 27 -48.77 64.94 77.21
CA LEU A 27 -49.41 63.63 77.10
C LEU A 27 -49.14 62.76 78.34
N GLU A 28 -47.89 62.72 78.81
CA GLU A 28 -47.51 61.99 80.02
C GLU A 28 -48.29 62.50 81.24
N ILE A 29 -48.39 63.81 81.41
CA ILE A 29 -48.99 64.38 82.63
C ILE A 29 -50.50 64.15 82.72
N LYS A 30 -51.17 63.91 81.59
CA LYS A 30 -52.60 63.55 81.55
C LYS A 30 -52.91 62.19 82.18
N GLN A 31 -51.90 61.34 82.39
CA GLN A 31 -52.06 60.07 83.10
C GLN A 31 -52.15 60.25 84.62
N TYR A 32 -51.84 61.44 85.15
CA TYR A 32 -51.87 61.76 86.57
C TYR A 32 -53.19 62.45 86.96
N GLY A 33 -53.57 62.29 88.22
CA GLY A 33 -54.78 62.92 88.77
C GLY A 33 -54.77 64.46 88.64
N PRO A 34 -55.95 65.09 88.53
CA PRO A 34 -56.10 66.51 88.18
C PRO A 34 -55.39 67.49 89.13
N THR A 35 -55.18 67.10 90.40
CA THR A 35 -54.46 67.90 91.40
C THR A 35 -52.98 68.09 91.06
N ALA A 36 -52.36 67.08 90.43
CA ALA A 36 -50.96 67.14 90.02
C ALA A 36 -50.81 67.68 88.58
N SER A 37 -51.77 67.42 87.69
CA SER A 37 -51.60 67.72 86.27
C SER A 37 -51.93 69.17 85.87
N LYS A 38 -52.90 69.83 86.53
CA LYS A 38 -53.31 71.21 86.15
C LYS A 38 -52.18 72.26 86.23
N PRO A 39 -51.41 72.39 87.33
CA PRO A 39 -50.40 73.44 87.45
C PRO A 39 -49.29 73.31 86.39
N ALA A 40 -48.90 72.08 86.08
CA ALA A 40 -47.87 71.82 85.08
C ALA A 40 -48.34 72.12 83.66
N VAL A 41 -49.60 71.86 83.32
CA VAL A 41 -50.19 72.21 82.02
C VAL A 41 -50.21 73.73 81.81
N GLU A 42 -50.50 74.53 82.85
CA GLU A 42 -50.46 75.99 82.77
C GLU A 42 -49.04 76.52 82.53
N GLU A 43 -48.04 76.01 83.23
CA GLU A 43 -46.63 76.37 83.00
C GLU A 43 -46.15 75.94 81.61
N PHE A 44 -46.53 74.75 81.13
CA PHE A 44 -46.26 74.34 79.74
C PHE A 44 -46.92 75.24 78.70
N GLY A 45 -48.09 75.79 79.01
CA GLY A 45 -48.75 76.81 78.19
C GLY A 45 -47.91 78.07 78.05
N LYS A 46 -47.34 78.57 79.15
CA LYS A 46 -46.44 79.74 79.14
C LYS A 46 -45.18 79.48 78.31
N LEU A 47 -44.56 78.31 78.46
CA LEU A 47 -43.40 77.91 77.66
C LEU A 47 -43.74 77.83 76.16
N THR A 48 -44.93 77.35 75.81
CA THR A 48 -45.40 77.29 74.42
C THR A 48 -45.54 78.69 73.81
N VAL A 49 -46.01 79.69 74.57
CA VAL A 49 -46.04 81.09 74.11
C VAL A 49 -44.63 81.62 73.84
N GLN A 50 -43.66 81.35 74.73
CA GLN A 50 -42.26 81.75 74.52
C GLN A 50 -41.66 81.12 73.26
N ILE A 51 -41.91 79.83 73.04
CA ILE A 51 -41.46 79.11 71.85
C ILE A 51 -42.08 79.72 70.58
N ASN A 52 -43.36 80.08 70.61
CA ASN A 52 -44.02 80.73 69.47
C ASN A 52 -43.46 82.13 69.19
N ALA A 53 -43.12 82.90 70.22
CA ALA A 53 -42.44 84.18 70.06
C ALA A 53 -41.04 84.02 69.44
N ALA A 54 -40.27 83.00 69.88
CA ALA A 54 -38.99 82.66 69.27
C ALA A 54 -39.14 82.25 67.79
N ALA A 55 -40.20 81.49 67.45
CA ALA A 55 -40.52 81.12 66.08
C ALA A 55 -40.84 82.34 65.21
N SER A 56 -41.58 83.32 65.72
CA SER A 56 -41.86 84.56 65.00
C SER A 56 -40.59 85.39 64.76
N ARG A 57 -39.70 85.49 65.76
CA ARG A 57 -38.42 86.19 65.58
C ARG A 57 -37.52 85.49 64.57
N LEU A 58 -37.49 84.16 64.57
CA LEU A 58 -36.76 83.38 63.57
C LEU A 58 -37.33 83.61 62.16
N ALA A 59 -38.65 83.70 62.01
CA ALA A 59 -39.28 83.99 60.72
C ALA A 59 -38.86 85.37 60.20
N GLN A 60 -38.85 86.40 61.05
CA GLN A 60 -38.36 87.74 60.69
C GLN A 60 -36.87 87.70 60.32
N PHE A 61 -36.03 87.04 61.13
CA PHE A 61 -34.60 86.91 60.84
C PHE A 61 -34.32 86.23 59.49
N ARG A 62 -35.12 85.22 59.12
CA ARG A 62 -35.05 84.58 57.80
C ARG A 62 -35.42 85.54 56.69
N HIS A 63 -36.49 86.32 56.86
CA HIS A 63 -36.89 87.33 55.89
C HIS A 63 -35.81 88.39 55.66
N ASP A 64 -35.24 88.96 56.74
CA ASP A 64 -34.19 89.98 56.65
C ASP A 64 -32.89 89.42 56.08
N THR A 65 -32.58 88.16 56.37
CA THR A 65 -31.42 87.46 55.80
C THR A 65 -31.61 87.26 54.30
N GLU A 66 -32.79 86.84 53.85
CA GLU A 66 -33.09 86.70 52.42
C GLU A 66 -33.04 88.05 51.69
N GLY A 67 -33.51 89.13 52.33
CA GLY A 67 -33.37 90.49 51.79
C GLY A 67 -31.90 90.87 51.56
N ARG A 68 -31.04 90.69 52.57
CA ARG A 68 -29.59 90.95 52.46
C ARG A 68 -28.90 90.08 51.41
N LYS A 69 -29.32 88.81 51.28
CA LYS A 69 -28.83 87.90 50.24
C LYS A 69 -29.05 88.45 48.85
N LYS A 70 -30.29 88.89 48.57
CA LYS A 70 -30.67 89.43 47.27
C LYS A 70 -29.89 90.70 46.94
N THR A 71 -29.66 91.57 47.92
CA THR A 71 -28.84 92.79 47.71
C THR A 71 -27.38 92.46 47.40
N ALA A 72 -26.76 91.55 48.15
CA ALA A 72 -25.37 91.12 47.89
C ALA A 72 -25.22 90.51 46.48
N LEU A 73 -26.21 89.75 46.02
CA LEU A 73 -26.20 89.17 44.68
C LEU A 73 -26.36 90.22 43.56
N MET A 74 -27.03 91.35 43.82
CA MET A 74 -27.07 92.46 42.85
C MET A 74 -25.73 93.19 42.78
N GLN A 75 -25.01 93.29 43.89
CA GLN A 75 -23.66 93.86 43.93
C GLN A 75 -22.67 92.98 43.15
N GLU A 76 -22.68 91.66 43.37
CA GLU A 76 -21.85 90.70 42.62
C GLU A 76 -22.09 90.80 41.10
N ALA A 77 -23.35 90.98 40.69
CA ALA A 77 -23.68 91.20 39.28
C ALA A 77 -23.07 92.49 38.74
N GLY A 78 -23.06 93.56 39.53
CA GLY A 78 -22.41 94.82 39.19
C GLY A 78 -20.91 94.65 38.98
N GLU A 79 -20.21 94.04 39.95
CA GLU A 79 -18.76 93.78 39.88
C GLU A 79 -18.39 92.93 38.65
N LYS A 80 -19.24 91.97 38.27
CA LYS A 80 -19.01 91.14 37.08
C LYS A 80 -19.17 91.91 35.77
N VAL A 81 -20.10 92.88 35.71
CA VAL A 81 -20.25 93.78 34.56
C VAL A 81 -19.09 94.77 34.49
N ASP A 82 -18.61 95.28 35.63
CA ASP A 82 -17.41 96.12 35.69
C ASP A 82 -16.18 95.35 35.14
N GLY A 83 -16.08 94.05 35.47
CA GLY A 83 -15.05 93.16 34.92
C GLY A 83 -15.11 93.00 33.39
N ILE A 84 -16.31 92.93 32.81
CA ILE A 84 -16.47 92.90 31.34
C ILE A 84 -15.92 94.16 30.69
N GLU A 85 -16.25 95.33 31.26
CA GLU A 85 -15.79 96.62 30.71
C GLU A 85 -14.27 96.75 30.78
N ALA A 86 -13.64 96.20 31.83
CA ALA A 86 -12.19 96.11 31.93
C ALA A 86 -11.58 95.18 30.84
N GLU A 87 -12.18 94.01 30.60
CA GLU A 87 -11.75 93.09 29.53
C GLU A 87 -12.00 93.65 28.13
N LEU A 88 -13.06 94.44 27.95
CA LEU A 88 -13.32 95.14 26.69
C LEU A 88 -12.26 96.21 26.43
N LYS A 89 -11.87 96.97 27.44
CA LYS A 89 -10.79 97.96 27.30
C LYS A 89 -9.46 97.32 26.89
N LYS A 90 -9.11 96.18 27.49
CA LYS A 90 -7.92 95.41 27.07
C LYS A 90 -8.04 94.95 25.61
N LEU A 91 -9.22 94.50 25.21
CA LEU A 91 -9.47 94.11 23.83
C LEU A 91 -9.31 95.30 22.86
N ASP A 92 -9.83 96.48 23.22
CA ASP A 92 -9.69 97.70 22.43
C ASP A 92 -8.21 98.05 22.22
N GLU A 93 -7.40 98.00 23.29
CA GLU A 93 -5.95 98.27 23.26
C GLU A 93 -5.20 97.29 22.35
N VAL A 94 -5.54 96.00 22.41
CA VAL A 94 -4.85 94.95 21.64
C VAL A 94 -5.35 94.86 20.19
N ILE A 95 -6.58 95.29 19.89
CA ILE A 95 -7.10 95.35 18.51
C ILE A 95 -6.70 96.62 17.77
N GLU A 96 -6.42 97.72 18.46
CA GLU A 96 -6.07 99.01 17.83
C GLU A 96 -4.99 98.89 16.72
N PRO A 97 -3.90 98.13 16.89
CA PRO A 97 -2.88 97.95 15.84
C PRO A 97 -3.42 97.27 14.58
N PHE A 98 -4.43 96.40 14.72
CA PHE A 98 -5.03 95.61 13.62
C PHE A 98 -6.19 96.33 12.92
N ALA A 99 -6.66 97.46 13.46
CA ALA A 99 -7.85 98.18 12.97
C ALA A 99 -7.53 99.41 12.09
N LYS A 100 -6.25 99.77 11.89
CA LYS A 100 -5.82 100.92 11.08
C LYS A 100 -5.82 100.57 9.58
N GLU A 101 -6.43 101.42 8.76
CA GLU A 101 -6.69 101.16 7.33
C GLU A 101 -5.51 101.45 6.37
N ASP A 102 -4.29 101.68 6.87
CA ASP A 102 -3.09 101.85 6.04
C ASP A 102 -2.26 100.55 5.99
N GLY A 103 -2.43 99.78 4.93
CA GLY A 103 -1.89 98.43 4.77
C GLY A 103 -0.40 98.32 4.42
N GLU A 104 0.53 98.63 5.33
CA GLU A 104 1.97 98.35 5.08
C GLU A 104 2.79 97.72 6.22
N LYS A 105 2.19 97.20 7.30
CA LYS A 105 2.89 96.27 8.21
C LYS A 105 1.99 95.11 8.63
N GLU A 106 2.35 93.88 8.23
CA GLU A 106 1.83 92.70 8.91
C GLU A 106 2.32 92.73 10.36
N GLU A 107 1.38 92.85 11.31
CA GLU A 107 1.67 92.70 12.73
C GLU A 107 2.19 91.29 13.02
N SER A 108 3.07 91.16 14.02
CA SER A 108 3.69 89.87 14.34
C SER A 108 2.66 88.79 14.68
N GLU A 109 2.96 87.54 14.35
CA GLU A 109 2.09 86.40 14.65
C GLU A 109 1.78 86.29 16.15
N GLU A 110 2.74 86.64 17.02
CA GLU A 110 2.56 86.67 18.48
C GLU A 110 1.56 87.76 18.93
N ALA A 111 1.56 88.91 18.25
CA ALA A 111 0.58 89.97 18.51
C ALA A 111 -0.82 89.55 18.03
N ALA A 112 -0.91 88.87 16.89
CA ALA A 112 -2.17 88.33 16.37
C ALA A 112 -2.76 87.25 17.29
N ASP A 113 -1.91 86.35 17.82
CA ASP A 113 -2.31 85.32 18.79
C ASP A 113 -2.84 85.96 20.08
N LYS A 114 -2.13 86.94 20.65
CA LYS A 114 -2.58 87.70 21.85
C LYS A 114 -3.91 88.43 21.63
N MET A 115 -4.11 88.99 20.44
CA MET A 115 -5.37 89.65 20.07
C MET A 115 -6.53 88.67 20.03
N VAL A 116 -6.36 87.52 19.39
CA VAL A 116 -7.40 86.47 19.31
C VAL A 116 -7.72 85.90 20.69
N GLU A 117 -6.72 85.69 21.55
CA GLU A 117 -6.91 85.22 22.93
C GLU A 117 -7.70 86.24 23.76
N GLN A 118 -7.33 87.51 23.71
CA GLN A 118 -8.03 88.57 24.43
C GLN A 118 -9.47 88.73 23.91
N TYR A 119 -9.68 88.67 22.58
CA TYR A 119 -11.02 88.70 21.97
C TYR A 119 -11.92 87.59 22.51
N ARG A 120 -11.39 86.36 22.58
CA ARG A 120 -12.13 85.21 23.12
C ARG A 120 -12.41 85.32 24.61
N ALA A 121 -11.44 85.80 25.40
CA ALA A 121 -11.61 86.01 26.84
C ALA A 121 -12.73 87.03 27.12
N THR A 122 -12.73 88.17 26.41
CA THR A 122 -13.76 89.20 26.52
C THR A 122 -15.13 88.67 26.08
N GLN A 123 -15.20 87.92 24.97
CA GLN A 123 -16.45 87.30 24.51
C GLN A 123 -17.01 86.30 25.54
N ALA A 124 -16.16 85.44 26.12
CA ALA A 124 -16.56 84.48 27.15
C ALA A 124 -17.07 85.17 28.43
N ALA A 125 -16.40 86.25 28.87
CA ALA A 125 -16.83 87.03 30.03
C ALA A 125 -18.22 87.65 29.82
N ILE A 126 -18.50 88.17 28.62
CA ILE A 126 -19.82 88.69 28.24
C ILE A 126 -20.90 87.60 28.31
N ASP A 127 -20.62 86.42 27.75
CA ASP A 127 -21.61 85.33 27.72
C ASP A 127 -21.89 84.76 29.11
N GLU A 128 -20.86 84.66 29.97
CA GLU A 128 -21.05 84.28 31.38
C GLU A 128 -21.88 85.32 32.14
N ALA A 129 -21.63 86.61 31.93
CA ALA A 129 -22.39 87.67 32.56
C ALA A 129 -23.85 87.70 32.10
N LYS A 130 -24.14 87.50 30.81
CA LYS A 130 -25.53 87.34 30.31
C LYS A 130 -26.24 86.20 31.02
N LYS A 131 -25.59 85.05 31.14
CA LYS A 131 -26.14 83.88 31.84
C LYS A 131 -26.43 84.19 33.30
N LEU A 132 -25.51 84.88 33.98
CA LEU A 132 -25.70 85.33 35.36
C LEU A 132 -26.87 86.32 35.47
N MET A 133 -26.98 87.27 34.55
CA MET A 133 -28.04 88.29 34.55
C MET A 133 -29.45 87.70 34.41
N LEU A 134 -29.62 86.62 33.65
CA LEU A 134 -30.90 85.90 33.59
C LEU A 134 -31.35 85.37 34.96
N ALA A 135 -30.41 84.94 35.81
CA ALA A 135 -30.70 84.53 37.18
C ALA A 135 -31.00 85.75 38.08
N ARG A 136 -30.21 86.82 37.97
CA ARG A 136 -30.41 88.06 38.76
C ARG A 136 -31.75 88.73 38.45
N GLN A 137 -32.23 88.65 37.20
CA GLN A 137 -33.53 89.19 36.80
C GLN A 137 -34.70 88.52 37.51
N LYS A 138 -34.60 87.21 37.79
CA LYS A 138 -35.59 86.49 38.61
C LYS A 138 -35.51 86.91 40.07
N ASP A 139 -34.31 87.09 40.61
CA ASP A 139 -34.09 87.42 42.03
C ASP A 139 -34.50 88.86 42.37
N ALA A 140 -34.50 89.77 41.39
CA ALA A 140 -34.95 91.15 41.53
C ALA A 140 -36.48 91.31 41.61
N ALA A 141 -37.26 90.29 41.24
CA ALA A 141 -38.71 90.35 41.22
C ALA A 141 -39.30 90.69 42.60
N GLY A 142 -40.21 91.68 42.65
CA GLY A 142 -40.82 92.18 43.88
C GLY A 142 -40.02 93.25 44.63
N ASN A 143 -38.84 93.65 44.13
CA ASN A 143 -38.07 94.80 44.64
C ASN A 143 -37.75 95.78 43.50
N THR A 144 -38.36 96.96 43.55
CA THR A 144 -38.25 97.99 42.49
C THR A 144 -36.81 98.48 42.31
N ALA A 145 -36.05 98.66 43.39
CA ALA A 145 -34.67 99.13 43.31
C ALA A 145 -33.75 98.11 42.62
N HIS A 146 -33.86 96.83 43.00
CA HIS A 146 -33.09 95.77 42.34
C HIS A 146 -33.48 95.57 40.87
N THR A 147 -34.77 95.78 40.54
CA THR A 147 -35.25 95.67 39.16
C THR A 147 -34.62 96.74 38.27
N GLU A 148 -34.49 97.98 38.76
CA GLU A 148 -33.78 99.05 38.05
C GLU A 148 -32.28 98.78 37.93
N THR A 149 -31.61 98.29 38.98
CA THR A 149 -30.20 97.88 38.90
C THR A 149 -29.97 96.83 37.81
N VAL A 150 -30.81 95.80 37.74
CA VAL A 150 -30.71 94.75 36.71
C VAL A 150 -30.89 95.31 35.30
N LYS A 151 -31.82 96.26 35.10
CA LYS A 151 -32.01 96.91 33.79
C LYS A 151 -30.76 97.67 33.36
N GLU A 152 -30.14 98.42 34.26
CA GLU A 152 -28.94 99.20 33.94
C GLU A 152 -27.74 98.27 33.66
N LEU A 153 -27.54 97.22 34.45
CA LEU A 153 -26.49 96.22 34.19
C LEU A 153 -26.70 95.49 32.84
N ASN A 154 -27.94 95.15 32.48
CA ASN A 154 -28.24 94.57 31.17
C ASN A 154 -27.93 95.53 30.01
N LYS A 155 -28.19 96.83 30.20
CA LYS A 155 -27.85 97.85 29.21
C LYS A 155 -26.34 97.92 28.98
N ARG A 156 -25.55 97.91 30.06
CA ARG A 156 -24.07 97.88 30.01
C ARG A 156 -23.53 96.63 29.32
N ILE A 157 -24.05 95.44 29.64
CA ILE A 157 -23.70 94.19 28.93
C ILE A 157 -24.05 94.26 27.45
N THR A 158 -25.19 94.86 27.10
CA THR A 158 -25.61 95.02 25.70
C THR A 158 -24.67 95.96 24.94
N ALA A 159 -24.22 97.04 25.59
CA ALA A 159 -23.22 97.94 25.02
C ALA A 159 -21.87 97.23 24.81
N ALA A 160 -21.39 96.48 25.81
CA ALA A 160 -20.17 95.70 25.68
C ALA A 160 -20.25 94.64 24.56
N LEU A 161 -21.40 93.97 24.43
CA LEU A 161 -21.65 93.03 23.33
C LEU A 161 -21.58 93.71 21.95
N ALA A 162 -22.17 94.89 21.82
CA ALA A 162 -22.12 95.64 20.57
C ALA A 162 -20.68 96.02 20.20
N ALA A 163 -19.88 96.45 21.19
CA ALA A 163 -18.47 96.75 21.00
C ALA A 163 -17.67 95.53 20.53
N VAL A 164 -17.76 94.38 21.23
CA VAL A 164 -17.10 93.13 20.80
C VAL A 164 -17.57 92.68 19.41
N THR A 165 -18.83 92.89 19.07
CA THR A 165 -19.36 92.58 17.72
C THR A 165 -18.70 93.44 16.63
N ASN A 166 -18.34 94.69 16.92
CA ASN A 166 -17.60 95.54 15.98
C ASN A 166 -16.18 95.01 15.75
N HIS A 167 -15.53 94.55 16.83
CA HIS A 167 -14.18 93.97 16.80
C HIS A 167 -14.12 92.60 16.09
N LYS A 168 -15.25 91.89 16.02
CA LYS A 168 -15.34 90.55 15.43
C LYS A 168 -14.76 90.42 14.02
N LYS A 169 -14.94 91.42 13.15
CA LYS A 169 -14.46 91.35 11.75
C LYS A 169 -12.95 91.28 11.66
N VAL A 170 -12.24 92.02 12.52
CA VAL A 170 -10.78 92.05 12.57
C VAL A 170 -10.27 90.76 13.21
N ALA A 171 -10.84 90.37 14.35
CA ALA A 171 -10.47 89.17 15.07
C ALA A 171 -10.66 87.88 14.24
N SER A 172 -11.75 87.78 13.44
CA SER A 172 -12.08 86.57 12.69
C SER A 172 -11.05 86.19 11.61
N VAL A 173 -10.31 87.17 11.06
CA VAL A 173 -9.28 86.92 10.02
C VAL A 173 -8.09 86.13 10.60
N TYR A 174 -7.72 86.40 11.85
CA TYR A 174 -6.58 85.78 12.52
C TYR A 174 -6.99 84.57 13.37
N GLU A 175 -8.24 84.51 13.82
CA GLU A 175 -8.79 83.42 14.63
C GLU A 175 -8.69 82.05 13.94
N GLY A 176 -8.89 82.00 12.62
CA GLY A 176 -8.74 80.77 11.83
C GLY A 176 -7.30 80.22 11.80
N ARG A 177 -6.29 81.10 11.73
CA ARG A 177 -4.86 80.71 11.74
C ARG A 177 -4.41 80.24 13.13
N PHE A 178 -4.81 80.96 14.19
CA PHE A 178 -4.54 80.57 15.58
C PHE A 178 -5.13 79.19 15.92
N LEU A 179 -6.38 78.95 15.51
CA LEU A 179 -7.04 77.64 15.70
C LEU A 179 -6.34 76.51 14.94
N ALA A 180 -5.91 76.75 13.70
CA ALA A 180 -5.15 75.78 12.91
C ALA A 180 -3.83 75.39 13.60
N LYS A 181 -3.07 76.38 14.07
CA LYS A 181 -1.79 76.20 14.77
C LYS A 181 -1.95 75.43 16.09
N LYS A 182 -2.92 75.85 16.93
CA LYS A 182 -3.21 75.18 18.20
C LYS A 182 -3.64 73.73 17.99
N ALA A 183 -4.49 73.48 17.00
CA ALA A 183 -4.92 72.12 16.68
C ALA A 183 -3.79 71.21 16.19
N LYS A 184 -2.81 71.75 15.47
CA LYS A 184 -1.61 71.00 15.05
C LYS A 184 -0.74 70.64 16.25
N ALA A 185 -0.47 71.60 17.14
CA ALA A 185 0.32 71.36 18.35
C ALA A 185 -0.32 70.31 19.28
N ASP A 186 -1.64 70.43 19.54
CA ASP A 186 -2.40 69.46 20.35
C ASP A 186 -2.34 68.04 19.75
N ALA A 187 -2.33 67.94 18.41
CA ALA A 187 -2.25 66.69 17.68
C ALA A 187 -0.85 66.05 17.74
N GLU A 188 0.22 66.86 17.66
CA GLU A 188 1.60 66.40 17.82
C GLU A 188 1.88 65.92 19.26
N GLU A 189 1.37 66.63 20.28
CA GLU A 189 1.46 66.19 21.68
C GLU A 189 0.73 64.85 21.90
N THR A 190 -0.48 64.73 21.35
CA THR A 190 -1.26 63.48 21.41
C THR A 190 -0.50 62.32 20.76
N LEU A 191 0.23 62.56 19.67
CA LEU A 191 1.01 61.54 18.99
C LEU A 191 2.23 61.11 19.82
N GLY A 192 2.96 62.06 20.41
CA GLY A 192 4.07 61.75 21.32
C GLY A 192 3.64 60.87 22.50
N ALA A 193 2.46 61.15 23.07
CA ALA A 193 1.87 60.31 24.12
C ALA A 193 1.50 58.90 23.63
N VAL A 194 1.07 58.74 22.37
CA VAL A 194 0.81 57.41 21.78
C VAL A 194 2.11 56.63 21.60
N GLU A 195 3.16 57.26 21.08
CA GLU A 195 4.48 56.64 20.91
C GLU A 195 5.08 56.17 22.25
N GLU A 196 4.94 56.98 23.31
CA GLU A 196 5.37 56.60 24.66
C GLU A 196 4.65 55.35 25.18
N GLN A 197 3.33 55.24 24.95
CA GLN A 197 2.56 54.04 25.34
C GLN A 197 2.97 52.81 24.53
N VAL A 198 3.23 52.96 23.22
CA VAL A 198 3.74 51.86 22.38
C VAL A 198 5.11 51.39 22.89
N LYS A 199 6.02 52.32 23.19
CA LYS A 199 7.35 52.01 23.72
C LYS A 199 7.26 51.29 25.06
N LYS A 200 6.49 51.83 26.01
CA LYS A 200 6.29 51.21 27.33
C LYS A 200 5.81 49.76 27.26
N ALA A 201 4.85 49.47 26.38
CA ALA A 201 4.35 48.10 26.19
C ALA A 201 5.40 47.19 25.52
N THR A 202 6.18 47.74 24.59
CA THR A 202 7.24 47.01 23.87
C THR A 202 8.40 46.66 24.82
N ASP A 203 8.88 47.62 25.62
CA ASP A 203 9.96 47.41 26.60
C ASP A 203 9.53 46.36 27.66
N ALA A 204 8.27 46.38 28.09
CA ALA A 204 7.74 45.37 29.01
C ALA A 204 7.71 43.96 28.40
N ALA A 205 7.60 43.84 27.07
CA ALA A 205 7.55 42.57 26.35
C ALA A 205 8.95 41.99 26.02
N ALA A 206 10.01 42.81 26.09
CA ALA A 206 11.38 42.45 25.71
C ALA A 206 11.89 41.14 26.35
N PRO A 207 11.65 40.84 27.66
CA PRO A 207 12.14 39.61 28.25
C PRO A 207 11.55 38.31 27.66
N LEU A 208 10.44 38.40 26.92
CA LEU A 208 9.87 37.28 26.18
C LEU A 208 10.20 37.35 24.68
N LEU A 209 10.10 38.55 24.09
CA LEU A 209 10.26 38.72 22.64
C LEU A 209 11.71 38.80 22.17
N GLU A 210 12.60 39.39 22.96
CA GLU A 210 14.02 39.58 22.61
C GLU A 210 14.91 38.53 23.31
N GLU A 211 14.68 38.29 24.59
CA GLU A 211 15.44 37.31 25.38
C GLU A 211 14.91 35.86 25.25
N GLY A 212 13.82 35.65 24.49
CA GLY A 212 13.21 34.34 24.26
C GLY A 212 12.67 33.66 25.53
N GLY A 213 12.48 34.42 26.61
CA GLY A 213 12.08 33.89 27.92
C GLY A 213 13.14 33.02 28.61
N GLU A 214 14.40 33.07 28.18
CA GLU A 214 15.47 32.17 28.64
C GLU A 214 15.62 32.18 30.17
N ARG A 215 15.57 33.37 30.80
CA ARG A 215 15.61 33.52 32.26
C ARG A 215 14.55 32.70 33.01
N PHE A 216 13.39 32.50 32.39
CA PHE A 216 12.30 31.72 32.97
C PHE A 216 12.52 30.22 32.79
N LEU A 217 13.12 29.77 31.66
CA LEU A 217 13.52 28.38 31.43
C LEU A 217 14.63 27.95 32.40
N VAL A 218 15.59 28.84 32.66
CA VAL A 218 16.61 28.65 33.69
C VAL A 218 15.95 28.50 35.07
N GLY A 219 15.02 29.39 35.42
CA GLY A 219 14.26 29.27 36.67
C GLY A 219 13.43 27.97 36.75
N ALA A 220 12.89 27.47 35.64
CA ALA A 220 12.23 26.17 35.60
C ALA A 220 13.20 25.01 35.85
N SER A 221 14.40 25.09 35.28
CA SER A 221 15.48 24.11 35.52
C SER A 221 15.95 24.13 36.97
N ALA A 222 16.10 25.32 37.55
CA ALA A 222 16.41 25.53 38.97
C ALA A 222 15.31 24.94 39.88
N ARG A 223 14.03 25.06 39.52
CA ARG A 223 12.93 24.38 40.25
C ARG A 223 13.02 22.85 40.16
N THR A 224 13.36 22.30 39.00
CA THR A 224 13.58 20.85 38.83
C THR A 224 14.74 20.36 39.71
N LEU A 225 15.84 21.11 39.74
CA LEU A 225 16.97 20.88 40.63
C LEU A 225 16.58 20.92 42.10
N ALA A 226 15.85 21.97 42.52
CA ALA A 226 15.35 22.12 43.88
C ALA A 226 14.49 20.93 44.29
N GLN A 227 13.64 20.42 43.39
CA GLN A 227 12.80 19.26 43.67
C GLN A 227 13.63 17.98 43.84
N ALA A 228 14.63 17.73 42.98
CA ALA A 228 15.53 16.59 43.14
C ALA A 228 16.26 16.64 44.49
N TRP A 229 16.68 17.84 44.92
CA TRP A 229 17.26 18.04 46.24
C TRP A 229 16.26 17.90 47.39
N ARG A 230 14.99 18.33 47.25
CA ARG A 230 13.95 18.05 48.27
C ARG A 230 13.75 16.56 48.47
N ASP A 231 13.69 15.80 47.39
CA ASP A 231 13.55 14.35 47.46
C ASP A 231 14.78 13.71 48.13
N HIS A 232 15.98 14.22 47.84
CA HIS A 232 17.22 13.79 48.49
C HIS A 232 17.23 14.11 49.99
N MET A 233 16.87 15.33 50.38
CA MET A 233 16.74 15.73 51.78
C MET A 233 15.74 14.85 52.51
N LYS A 234 14.60 14.53 51.88
CA LYS A 234 13.60 13.63 52.46
C LYS A 234 14.15 12.21 52.62
N ALA A 235 14.84 11.68 51.62
CA ALA A 235 15.41 10.32 51.67
C ALA A 235 16.52 10.17 52.72
N LYS A 236 17.27 11.24 53.00
CA LYS A 236 18.37 11.26 53.98
C LYS A 236 18.03 11.95 55.31
N GLU A 237 16.80 12.41 55.48
CA GLU A 237 16.35 13.20 56.65
C GLU A 237 17.21 14.44 56.94
N LEU A 238 17.65 15.15 55.89
CA LEU A 238 18.48 16.35 56.00
C LEU A 238 17.64 17.63 56.15
N THR A 239 18.16 18.58 56.92
CA THR A 239 17.70 19.98 56.86
C THR A 239 18.31 20.69 55.65
N LEU A 240 17.77 21.85 55.28
CA LEU A 240 18.28 22.62 54.14
C LEU A 240 19.72 23.12 54.41
N GLU A 241 20.02 23.50 55.65
CA GLU A 241 21.38 23.86 56.08
C GLU A 241 22.34 22.67 56.02
N ALA A 242 21.88 21.47 56.39
CA ALA A 242 22.68 20.26 56.31
C ALA A 242 22.94 19.85 54.85
N LEU A 243 21.94 19.99 53.98
CA LEU A 243 22.13 19.84 52.54
C LEU A 243 23.18 20.83 52.06
N PHE A 244 23.02 22.14 52.32
CA PHE A 244 23.97 23.16 51.89
C PHE A 244 25.40 22.85 52.33
N ALA A 245 25.59 22.40 53.58
CA ALA A 245 26.89 21.98 54.08
C ALA A 245 27.47 20.77 53.32
N GLU A 246 26.63 19.78 52.98
CA GLU A 246 27.01 18.63 52.14
C GLU A 246 27.42 19.10 50.75
N VAL A 247 26.64 19.98 50.12
CA VAL A 247 26.91 20.46 48.77
C VAL A 247 28.11 21.40 48.69
N ALA A 248 28.37 22.17 49.74
CA ALA A 248 29.48 23.12 49.80
C ALA A 248 30.84 22.46 50.09
N GLY A 249 30.89 21.18 50.47
CA GLY A 249 32.14 20.40 50.57
C GLY A 249 33.22 21.02 51.49
N GLY A 250 32.83 21.80 52.50
CA GLY A 250 33.75 22.52 53.40
C GLY A 250 33.82 24.05 53.20
N ALA A 251 33.25 24.59 52.12
CA ALA A 251 33.20 26.04 51.84
C ALA A 251 31.92 26.74 52.36
N ALA A 252 31.15 26.09 53.25
CA ALA A 252 29.83 26.56 53.67
C ALA A 252 29.82 27.98 54.32
N GLY A 253 30.95 28.40 54.90
CA GLY A 253 31.10 29.75 55.47
C GLY A 253 31.42 30.85 54.46
N GLU A 254 31.93 30.52 53.27
CA GLU A 254 32.41 31.47 52.26
C GLU A 254 31.56 31.51 50.98
N GLY A 255 30.55 30.63 50.86
CA GLY A 255 29.73 30.44 49.65
C GLY A 255 30.34 29.43 48.66
N ILE A 256 29.52 28.82 47.81
CA ILE A 256 29.96 27.83 46.81
C ILE A 256 30.43 28.55 45.54
N PRO A 257 31.72 28.47 45.14
CA PRO A 257 32.20 29.14 43.93
C PRO A 257 31.56 28.57 42.65
N LYS A 258 31.48 29.39 41.60
CA LYS A 258 30.91 28.99 40.28
C LYS A 258 31.38 27.63 39.78
N ASP A 259 32.69 27.44 39.62
CA ASP A 259 33.23 26.23 39.01
C ASP A 259 32.88 24.98 39.82
N ALA A 260 32.94 25.09 41.15
CA ALA A 260 32.57 24.00 42.07
C ALA A 260 31.07 23.66 41.98
N PHE A 261 30.19 24.67 41.89
CA PHE A 261 28.76 24.47 41.75
C PHE A 261 28.39 23.86 40.39
N VAL A 262 28.99 24.32 39.29
CA VAL A 262 28.75 23.77 37.95
C VAL A 262 29.25 22.33 37.84
N GLU A 263 30.42 22.02 38.39
CA GLU A 263 30.96 20.66 38.42
C GLU A 263 30.07 19.71 39.23
N LEU A 264 29.60 20.16 40.39
CA LEU A 264 28.61 19.45 41.20
C LEU A 264 27.36 19.12 40.36
N LEU A 265 26.76 20.10 39.66
CA LEU A 265 25.59 19.85 38.82
C LEU A 265 25.85 18.85 37.69
N GLY A 266 27.10 18.70 37.23
CA GLY A 266 27.48 17.67 36.27
C GLY A 266 27.50 16.26 36.84
N LYS A 267 27.85 16.11 38.11
CA LYS A 267 27.92 14.80 38.81
C LYS A 267 26.59 14.40 39.45
N LEU A 268 25.75 15.38 39.78
CA LEU A 268 24.50 15.21 40.52
C LEU A 268 23.49 14.23 39.88
N PRO A 269 23.28 14.19 38.55
CA PRO A 269 22.31 13.28 37.93
C PRO A 269 22.62 11.81 38.21
N VAL A 270 23.90 11.46 38.19
CA VAL A 270 24.37 10.09 38.50
C VAL A 270 24.29 9.84 40.01
N ALA A 271 24.74 10.81 40.83
CA ALA A 271 24.76 10.68 42.28
C ALA A 271 23.36 10.50 42.91
N LEU A 272 22.33 11.11 42.31
CA LEU A 272 20.95 11.01 42.79
C LEU A 272 20.11 9.98 42.01
N GLU A 273 20.65 9.38 40.95
CA GLU A 273 19.90 8.54 39.99
C GLU A 273 18.71 9.29 39.36
N ARG A 274 18.91 10.56 38.99
CA ARG A 274 17.89 11.46 38.45
C ARG A 274 18.33 12.05 37.11
N GLU A 275 17.84 11.48 36.01
CA GLU A 275 18.19 11.94 34.65
C GLU A 275 17.58 13.31 34.31
N GLU A 276 16.50 13.74 34.99
CA GLU A 276 15.82 15.02 34.73
C GLU A 276 16.63 16.27 35.11
N ILE A 277 17.72 16.09 35.88
CA ILE A 277 18.66 17.15 36.26
C ILE A 277 19.98 17.08 35.47
N ALA A 278 20.06 16.24 34.42
CA ALA A 278 21.22 16.15 33.54
C ALA A 278 21.30 17.33 32.56
N PHE A 279 21.44 18.54 33.12
CA PHE A 279 21.52 19.79 32.38
C PHE A 279 22.78 19.85 31.49
N SER A 280 22.70 20.54 30.35
CA SER A 280 23.88 20.87 29.53
C SER A 280 24.81 21.82 30.27
N ASP A 281 26.08 21.89 29.85
CA ASP A 281 27.07 22.76 30.48
C ASP A 281 26.60 24.23 30.50
N ALA A 282 26.08 24.72 29.37
CA ALA A 282 25.50 26.07 29.27
C ALA A 282 24.30 26.29 30.21
N ARG A 283 23.46 25.26 30.42
CA ARG A 283 22.32 25.37 31.34
C ARG A 283 22.79 25.37 32.80
N ARG A 284 23.84 24.64 33.15
CA ARG A 284 24.44 24.67 34.50
C ARG A 284 25.02 26.04 34.82
N ASP A 285 25.76 26.63 33.87
CA ASP A 285 26.25 28.01 33.98
C ASP A 285 25.11 29.01 34.18
N ALA A 286 24.03 28.88 33.42
CA ALA A 286 22.88 29.76 33.53
C ALA A 286 22.13 29.57 34.87
N ILE A 287 22.00 28.34 35.36
CA ILE A 287 21.43 28.06 36.70
C ILE A 287 22.28 28.76 37.77
N PHE A 288 23.61 28.64 37.72
CA PHE A 288 24.49 29.35 38.64
C PHE A 288 24.22 30.86 38.62
N ALA A 289 24.23 31.48 37.44
CA ALA A 289 23.97 32.92 37.29
C ALA A 289 22.55 33.34 37.73
N HIS A 290 21.59 32.41 37.78
CA HIS A 290 20.25 32.65 38.30
C HIS A 290 20.19 32.63 39.83
N LEU A 291 21.10 31.90 40.47
CA LEU A 291 21.23 31.78 41.92
C LEU A 291 22.09 32.91 42.53
N ASP A 292 23.19 33.27 41.87
CA ASP A 292 24.11 34.36 42.25
C ASP A 292 23.45 35.72 41.97
N LYS A 293 22.65 36.21 42.93
CA LYS A 293 21.82 37.41 42.78
C LYS A 293 22.59 38.68 43.09
N ASP A 294 23.59 38.61 43.97
CA ASP A 294 24.44 39.76 44.30
C ASP A 294 25.65 39.91 43.35
N GLY A 295 25.92 38.89 42.53
CA GLY A 295 26.95 38.91 41.50
C GLY A 295 28.36 38.76 42.06
N ASP A 296 28.50 38.18 43.26
CA ASP A 296 29.79 38.00 43.93
C ASP A 296 30.59 36.78 43.40
N GLY A 297 30.00 36.01 42.47
CA GLY A 297 30.62 34.84 41.86
C GLY A 297 30.51 33.57 42.71
N LYS A 298 29.64 33.57 43.74
CA LYS A 298 29.39 32.43 44.62
C LYS A 298 27.89 32.23 44.85
N VAL A 299 27.52 31.07 45.39
CA VAL A 299 26.17 30.80 45.92
C VAL A 299 26.25 30.79 47.44
N SER A 300 25.70 31.83 48.08
CA SER A 300 25.55 31.93 49.53
C SER A 300 24.46 31.00 50.08
N LEU A 301 24.44 30.77 51.40
CA LEU A 301 23.34 30.03 52.04
C LEU A 301 21.99 30.70 51.83
N ALA A 302 21.95 32.03 51.76
CA ALA A 302 20.71 32.79 51.53
C ALA A 302 20.17 32.56 50.12
N GLU A 303 21.01 32.67 49.09
CA GLU A 303 20.65 32.39 47.71
C GLU A 303 20.28 30.92 47.48
N PHE A 304 21.01 30.02 48.14
CA PHE A 304 20.70 28.60 48.14
C PHE A 304 19.34 28.31 48.77
N LYS A 305 18.99 28.97 49.89
CA LYS A 305 17.64 28.87 50.48
C LYS A 305 16.56 29.36 49.52
N ASP A 306 16.84 30.45 48.82
CA ASP A 306 15.88 31.07 47.91
C ASP A 306 15.54 30.16 46.72
N LEU A 307 16.45 29.28 46.30
CA LEU A 307 16.17 28.22 45.32
C LEU A 307 15.00 27.31 45.70
N PHE A 308 14.83 27.05 47.00
CA PHE A 308 13.76 26.17 47.51
C PHE A 308 12.45 26.93 47.75
N MET A 309 12.44 28.26 47.64
CA MET A 309 11.22 29.04 47.82
C MET A 309 10.23 28.77 46.68
N GLN A 310 9.03 28.32 47.04
CA GLN A 310 7.90 28.15 46.14
C GLN A 310 6.78 29.12 46.52
N ARG A 311 6.17 29.70 45.51
CA ARG A 311 4.97 30.53 45.64
C ARG A 311 3.76 29.79 45.10
N PHE A 312 2.65 29.90 45.80
CA PHE A 312 1.37 29.39 45.37
C PHE A 312 0.33 30.50 45.40
N LYS A 313 -0.58 30.51 44.43
CA LYS A 313 -1.76 31.35 44.41
C LYS A 313 -2.93 30.48 44.82
N VAL A 314 -3.70 30.95 45.80
CA VAL A 314 -4.96 30.29 46.17
C VAL A 314 -5.97 30.50 45.06
N THR A 315 -6.59 29.42 44.58
CA THR A 315 -7.60 29.42 43.50
C THR A 315 -9.02 29.14 44.01
N LYS A 316 -9.12 28.65 45.25
CA LYS A 316 -10.37 28.40 45.97
C LYS A 316 -10.14 28.68 47.44
N GLU A 317 -11.15 29.22 48.13
CA GLU A 317 -11.05 29.50 49.56
C GLU A 317 -10.56 28.25 50.33
N ILE A 318 -9.51 28.43 51.14
CA ILE A 318 -8.92 27.37 51.97
C ILE A 318 -8.59 27.86 53.37
N THR A 319 -8.57 26.93 54.32
CA THR A 319 -8.22 27.22 55.71
C THR A 319 -6.78 26.82 55.98
N VAL A 320 -5.99 27.73 56.55
CA VAL A 320 -4.70 27.43 57.17
C VAL A 320 -4.94 26.82 58.54
N THR A 321 -4.30 25.70 58.84
CA THR A 321 -4.37 25.06 60.15
C THR A 321 -2.99 24.99 60.81
N ASP A 322 -2.96 24.93 62.14
CA ASP A 322 -1.71 24.85 62.91
C ASP A 322 -0.96 23.52 62.77
N LEU A 323 -1.68 22.42 62.53
CA LEU A 323 -1.11 21.07 62.41
C LEU A 323 -1.39 20.44 61.04
N PHE A 324 -0.50 19.52 60.64
CA PHE A 324 -0.62 18.71 59.41
C PHE A 324 -1.83 17.76 59.42
N ASP A 325 -2.19 17.21 60.58
CA ASP A 325 -3.40 16.38 60.74
C ASP A 325 -4.63 17.28 60.89
N VAL A 326 -5.51 17.27 59.89
CA VAL A 326 -6.69 18.15 59.87
C VAL A 326 -7.61 17.89 61.07
N ALA A 327 -7.77 16.63 61.49
CA ALA A 327 -8.69 16.25 62.56
C ALA A 327 -8.24 16.73 63.94
N LYS A 328 -6.93 16.93 64.13
CA LYS A 328 -6.33 17.42 65.39
C LYS A 328 -6.02 18.91 65.38
N SER A 329 -6.16 19.55 64.23
CA SER A 329 -5.75 20.93 64.00
C SER A 329 -6.84 21.96 64.36
N LYS A 330 -6.40 23.19 64.60
CA LYS A 330 -7.24 24.39 64.75
C LYS A 330 -7.08 25.28 63.52
N SER A 331 -8.15 25.97 63.13
CA SER A 331 -8.11 26.96 62.05
C SER A 331 -7.37 28.22 62.50
N LEU A 332 -6.30 28.58 61.80
CA LEU A 332 -5.52 29.80 62.04
C LEU A 332 -6.08 30.98 61.24
N PHE A 333 -6.32 30.77 59.94
CA PHE A 333 -6.74 31.82 59.02
C PHE A 333 -7.50 31.23 57.82
N LYS A 334 -8.46 31.98 57.27
CA LYS A 334 -9.12 31.64 56.01
C LYS A 334 -8.53 32.46 54.88
N VAL A 335 -7.97 31.77 53.90
CA VAL A 335 -7.32 32.35 52.73
C VAL A 335 -8.30 32.40 51.57
N THR A 336 -8.50 33.59 51.01
CA THR A 336 -9.41 33.82 49.88
C THR A 336 -8.72 33.58 48.53
N ASP A 337 -9.52 33.43 47.47
CA ASP A 337 -9.01 33.36 46.09
C ASP A 337 -8.09 34.55 45.77
N GLY A 338 -6.97 34.27 45.12
CA GLY A 338 -5.95 35.25 44.73
C GLY A 338 -4.80 35.47 45.70
N GLU A 339 -4.91 35.02 46.96
CA GLU A 339 -3.84 35.22 47.96
C GLU A 339 -2.57 34.42 47.63
N ILE A 340 -1.40 34.98 47.94
CA ILE A 340 -0.11 34.33 47.71
C ILE A 340 0.42 33.67 48.98
N LEU A 341 0.82 32.41 48.84
CA LEU A 341 1.45 31.60 49.87
C LEU A 341 2.90 31.32 49.49
N GLU A 342 3.81 31.39 50.44
CA GLU A 342 5.23 31.05 50.28
C GLU A 342 5.61 29.83 51.11
N THR A 343 6.47 28.97 50.59
CA THR A 343 6.96 27.80 51.30
C THR A 343 8.31 27.32 50.78
N VAL A 344 9.14 26.81 51.67
CA VAL A 344 10.35 26.06 51.34
C VAL A 344 10.16 24.55 51.50
N HIS A 345 9.00 24.13 52.05
CA HIS A 345 8.70 22.74 52.39
C HIS A 345 8.15 21.97 51.20
N GLY A 346 8.39 20.65 51.17
CA GLY A 346 7.71 19.75 50.24
C GLY A 346 6.27 19.46 50.69
N SER A 347 5.38 19.21 49.74
CA SER A 347 4.02 18.75 50.06
C SER A 347 4.05 17.32 50.60
N GLN A 348 3.07 16.99 51.44
CA GLN A 348 2.90 15.68 52.05
C GLN A 348 1.45 15.24 51.92
N THR A 349 1.23 13.95 51.67
CA THR A 349 -0.11 13.37 51.65
C THR A 349 -0.43 12.82 53.02
N ASP A 350 -1.52 13.30 53.61
CA ASP A 350 -2.08 12.73 54.83
C ASP A 350 -2.80 11.44 54.47
N GLU A 351 -2.24 10.29 54.86
CA GLU A 351 -2.80 8.98 54.53
C GLU A 351 -4.21 8.77 55.10
N SER A 352 -4.53 9.41 56.23
CA SER A 352 -5.83 9.27 56.90
C SER A 352 -6.95 9.97 56.13
N SER A 353 -6.67 11.15 55.58
CA SER A 353 -7.64 11.96 54.84
C SER A 353 -7.51 11.88 53.32
N ARG A 354 -6.41 11.29 52.82
CA ARG A 354 -5.96 11.30 51.42
C ARG A 354 -5.84 12.71 50.83
N MET A 355 -5.63 13.72 51.67
CA MET A 355 -5.41 15.09 51.24
C MET A 355 -3.91 15.37 51.11
N THR A 356 -3.50 16.07 50.05
CA THR A 356 -2.13 16.60 49.95
C THR A 356 -2.09 17.98 50.58
N ARG A 357 -1.24 18.16 51.58
CA ARG A 357 -1.10 19.39 52.35
C ARG A 357 0.33 19.90 52.30
N ILE A 358 0.50 21.19 52.53
CA ILE A 358 1.81 21.85 52.55
C ILE A 358 1.81 22.90 53.66
N GLU A 359 2.92 23.01 54.38
CA GLU A 359 3.17 24.11 55.30
C GLU A 359 3.59 25.34 54.50
N CYS A 360 2.95 26.47 54.73
CA CYS A 360 3.21 27.70 53.99
C CYS A 360 2.88 28.94 54.83
N THR A 361 3.49 30.06 54.44
CA THR A 361 3.30 31.38 55.04
C THR A 361 2.47 32.24 54.09
N ILE A 362 1.42 32.87 54.59
CA ILE A 362 0.62 33.84 53.83
C ILE A 362 1.43 35.14 53.68
N VAL A 363 1.66 35.58 52.46
CA VAL A 363 2.52 36.75 52.19
C VAL A 363 1.95 38.05 52.73
N SER A 364 0.63 38.27 52.68
CA SER A 364 0.02 39.54 53.10
C SER A 364 0.02 39.79 54.60
N ASN A 365 0.06 38.73 55.43
CA ASN A 365 -0.11 38.85 56.88
C ASN A 365 0.90 38.05 57.71
N GLY A 366 1.77 37.25 57.09
CA GLY A 366 2.82 36.49 57.74
C GLY A 366 2.35 35.25 58.51
N THR A 367 1.08 34.84 58.41
CA THR A 367 0.58 33.64 59.12
C THR A 367 1.16 32.38 58.49
N THR A 368 1.82 31.54 59.29
CA THR A 368 2.35 30.24 58.85
C THR A 368 1.48 29.09 59.36
N GLY A 369 1.24 28.11 58.50
CA GLY A 369 0.59 26.85 58.86
C GLY A 369 0.30 25.97 57.63
N PHE A 370 -0.48 24.90 57.82
CA PHE A 370 -0.77 23.93 56.77
C PHE A 370 -2.01 24.29 55.95
N VAL A 371 -1.90 24.24 54.63
CA VAL A 371 -3.02 24.34 53.70
C VAL A 371 -3.19 23.05 52.91
N THR A 372 -4.41 22.77 52.47
CA THR A 372 -4.69 21.64 51.57
C THR A 372 -4.45 22.08 50.14
N MET A 373 -3.51 21.45 49.45
CA MET A 373 -3.26 21.66 48.02
C MET A 373 -4.26 20.90 47.16
N SER A 374 -4.44 19.61 47.47
CA SER A 374 -5.37 18.72 46.77
C SER A 374 -6.25 17.99 47.79
N GLY A 375 -7.56 18.10 47.61
CA GLY A 375 -8.55 17.37 48.41
C GLY A 375 -8.60 15.88 48.07
N ASN A 376 -9.33 15.12 48.88
CA ASN A 376 -9.51 13.67 48.75
C ASN A 376 -10.20 13.21 47.45
N GLN A 377 -10.89 14.10 46.75
CA GLN A 377 -11.50 13.88 45.43
C GLN A 377 -10.73 14.57 44.28
N GLY A 378 -9.49 15.01 44.53
CA GLY A 378 -8.63 15.64 43.51
C GLY A 378 -8.92 17.11 43.22
N THR A 379 -9.76 17.77 44.03
CA THR A 379 -9.95 19.22 43.92
C THR A 379 -8.65 19.96 44.28
N GLN A 380 -8.11 20.73 43.33
CA GLN A 380 -6.98 21.63 43.56
C GLN A 380 -7.46 22.95 44.17
N PHE A 381 -6.74 23.44 45.18
CA PHE A 381 -7.06 24.68 45.88
C PHE A 381 -5.99 25.77 45.73
N VAL A 382 -4.78 25.37 45.35
CA VAL A 382 -3.67 26.27 45.09
C VAL A 382 -3.04 25.94 43.76
N GLU A 383 -2.50 26.94 43.10
CA GLU A 383 -1.78 26.83 41.84
C GLU A 383 -0.35 27.33 42.03
N VAL A 384 0.64 26.64 41.47
CA VAL A 384 2.04 27.08 41.52
C VAL A 384 2.17 28.40 40.77
N VAL A 385 2.71 29.42 41.43
CA VAL A 385 3.06 30.69 40.80
C VAL A 385 4.49 30.57 40.27
N SER A 386 4.63 30.48 38.95
CA SER A 386 5.94 30.56 38.31
C SER A 386 6.27 32.03 38.00
N PRO A 387 7.56 32.43 38.04
CA PRO A 387 7.99 33.76 37.59
C PRO A 387 7.51 34.10 36.17
N PHE A 388 7.37 33.09 35.30
CA PHE A 388 6.82 33.27 33.96
C PHE A 388 5.34 33.65 33.99
N THR A 389 4.51 32.94 34.78
CA THR A 389 3.09 33.25 34.91
C THR A 389 2.84 34.64 35.49
N THR A 390 3.65 35.05 36.48
CA THR A 390 3.61 36.42 37.04
C THR A 390 3.96 37.46 35.99
N PHE A 391 5.09 37.30 35.30
CA PHE A 391 5.50 38.19 34.21
C PHE A 391 4.43 38.29 33.10
N CYS A 392 3.84 37.15 32.71
CA CYS A 392 2.80 37.12 31.69
C CYS A 392 1.57 37.93 32.08
N GLY A 393 1.14 37.84 33.35
CA GLY A 393 0.01 38.60 33.87
C GLY A 393 0.29 40.10 33.96
N GLU A 394 1.49 40.49 34.41
CA GLU A 394 1.92 41.89 34.44
C GLU A 394 2.05 42.49 33.03
N LEU A 395 2.62 41.72 32.09
CA LEU A 395 2.75 42.12 30.69
C LEU A 395 1.38 42.33 30.04
N ASP A 396 0.43 41.40 30.23
CA ASP A 396 -0.93 41.53 29.70
C ASP A 396 -1.62 42.80 30.26
N LYS A 397 -1.45 43.05 31.55
CA LYS A 397 -1.98 44.25 32.21
C LYS A 397 -1.35 45.52 31.64
N ASN A 398 -0.03 45.55 31.44
CA ASN A 398 0.68 46.69 30.85
C ASN A 398 0.20 46.97 29.42
N ILE A 399 0.09 45.94 28.57
CA ILE A 399 -0.41 46.08 27.20
C ILE A 399 -1.86 46.58 27.22
N GLU A 400 -2.73 46.04 28.08
CA GLU A 400 -4.12 46.48 28.18
C GLU A 400 -4.26 47.94 28.64
N VAL A 401 -3.45 48.36 29.62
CA VAL A 401 -3.40 49.74 30.09
C VAL A 401 -2.94 50.67 28.97
N SER A 402 -1.87 50.33 28.25
CA SER A 402 -1.38 51.13 27.11
C SER A 402 -2.39 51.18 25.96
N MET A 403 -3.07 50.07 25.65
CA MET A 403 -4.16 50.06 24.65
C MET A 403 -5.31 50.99 25.05
N LYS A 404 -5.77 50.94 26.31
CA LYS A 404 -6.82 51.83 26.82
C LYS A 404 -6.39 53.30 26.79
N ALA A 405 -5.13 53.59 27.11
CA ALA A 405 -4.57 54.94 27.03
C ALA A 405 -4.56 55.46 25.59
N VAL A 406 -4.06 54.66 24.63
CA VAL A 406 -4.07 55.02 23.20
C VAL A 406 -5.49 55.15 22.65
N GLN A 407 -6.44 54.32 23.09
CA GLN A 407 -7.84 54.46 22.70
C GLN A 407 -8.46 55.79 23.18
N LYS A 408 -8.13 56.21 24.41
CA LYS A 408 -8.56 57.51 24.95
C LYS A 408 -7.94 58.67 24.16
N LEU A 409 -6.64 58.59 23.86
CA LEU A 409 -5.93 59.59 23.04
C LEU A 409 -6.52 59.68 21.62
N ALA A 410 -6.84 58.54 21.01
CA ALA A 410 -7.49 58.49 19.71
C ALA A 410 -8.91 59.10 19.72
N GLY A 411 -9.66 58.89 20.80
CA GLY A 411 -10.95 59.53 21.01
C GLY A 411 -10.83 61.05 21.10
N ALA A 412 -9.86 61.55 21.87
CA ALA A 412 -9.57 62.98 21.98
C ALA A 412 -9.16 63.59 20.63
N PHE A 413 -8.26 62.92 19.90
CA PHE A 413 -7.85 63.33 18.55
C PHE A 413 -9.03 63.41 17.58
N THR A 414 -9.92 62.42 17.60
CA THR A 414 -11.11 62.38 16.73
C THR A 414 -12.09 63.50 17.07
N ALA A 415 -12.32 63.77 18.37
CA ALA A 415 -13.16 64.88 18.81
C ALA A 415 -12.59 66.23 18.34
N LYS A 416 -11.27 66.42 18.43
CA LYS A 416 -10.57 67.62 17.94
C LYS A 416 -10.69 67.77 16.41
N GLN A 417 -10.57 66.67 15.68
CA GLN A 417 -10.77 66.64 14.23
C GLN A 417 -12.20 67.07 13.84
N GLN A 418 -13.21 66.63 14.60
CA GLN A 418 -14.61 67.00 14.38
C GLN A 418 -14.90 68.46 14.73
N GLU A 419 -14.32 68.99 15.81
CA GLU A 419 -14.42 70.40 16.20
C GLU A 419 -13.97 71.32 15.06
N LEU A 420 -12.84 70.98 14.44
CA LEU A 420 -12.30 71.73 13.31
C LEU A 420 -13.10 71.54 12.03
N ALA A 421 -13.81 70.41 11.85
CA ALA A 421 -14.64 70.10 10.68
C ALA A 421 -15.87 71.02 10.53
N ALA A 422 -16.28 71.69 11.62
CA ALA A 422 -17.45 72.57 11.64
C ALA A 422 -17.21 73.98 11.06
N CYS A 423 -15.95 74.40 10.87
CA CYS A 423 -15.60 75.78 10.47
C CYS A 423 -15.27 75.89 8.97
N LYS A 424 -15.72 76.92 8.23
CA LYS A 424 -15.58 76.98 6.76
C LYS A 424 -14.42 77.85 6.24
N ASP A 425 -13.55 78.33 7.12
CA ASP A 425 -12.44 79.23 6.77
C ASP A 425 -11.25 78.53 6.10
N ALA A 426 -10.61 79.23 5.15
CA ALA A 426 -9.53 78.69 4.32
C ALA A 426 -8.30 78.18 5.10
N PRO A 427 -7.77 78.88 6.13
CA PRO A 427 -6.63 78.39 6.94
C PRO A 427 -6.93 77.08 7.70
N LEU A 428 -8.20 76.77 7.97
CA LEU A 428 -8.60 75.55 8.67
C LEU A 428 -8.71 74.34 7.74
N VAL A 429 -8.74 74.54 6.41
CA VAL A 429 -8.72 73.45 5.42
C VAL A 429 -7.34 72.79 5.36
N GLU A 430 -6.27 73.58 5.42
CA GLU A 430 -4.89 73.07 5.44
C GLU A 430 -4.59 72.28 6.73
N ALA A 431 -4.99 72.80 7.89
CA ALA A 431 -4.86 72.09 9.17
C ALA A 431 -5.61 70.75 9.19
N ARG A 432 -6.78 70.66 8.54
CA ARG A 432 -7.51 69.38 8.37
C ARG A 432 -6.75 68.39 7.51
N ALA A 433 -6.11 68.85 6.44
CA ALA A 433 -5.29 67.99 5.58
C ALA A 433 -4.10 67.41 6.35
N GLU A 434 -3.44 68.22 7.20
CA GLU A 434 -2.36 67.76 8.08
C GLU A 434 -2.85 66.80 9.18
N LEU A 435 -3.95 67.12 9.86
CA LEU A 435 -4.57 66.21 10.86
C LEU A 435 -5.00 64.87 10.25
N THR A 436 -5.43 64.87 8.99
CA THR A 436 -5.75 63.63 8.27
C THR A 436 -4.50 62.79 8.03
N LYS A 437 -3.34 63.41 7.77
CA LYS A 437 -2.05 62.69 7.71
C LYS A 437 -1.67 62.13 9.08
N LEU A 438 -1.78 62.92 10.14
CA LEU A 438 -1.45 62.49 11.52
C LEU A 438 -2.36 61.36 12.04
N LYS A 439 -3.61 61.28 11.56
CA LYS A 439 -4.53 60.17 11.85
C LYS A 439 -3.95 58.80 11.43
N HIS A 440 -3.16 58.75 10.36
CA HIS A 440 -2.50 57.50 9.94
C HIS A 440 -1.46 57.04 10.97
N THR A 441 -0.70 57.97 11.56
CA THR A 441 0.30 57.64 12.58
C THR A 441 -0.35 57.17 13.88
N LEU A 442 -1.46 57.80 14.30
CA LEU A 442 -2.29 57.35 15.41
C LEU A 442 -2.81 55.91 15.18
N ALA A 443 -3.31 55.63 13.98
CA ALA A 443 -3.76 54.29 13.60
C ALA A 443 -2.59 53.27 13.59
N ALA A 444 -1.40 53.69 13.18
CA ALA A 444 -0.19 52.85 13.21
C ALA A 444 0.21 52.50 14.66
N GLY A 445 0.11 53.43 15.61
CA GLY A 445 0.33 53.17 17.04
C GLY A 445 -0.68 52.16 17.61
N GLN A 446 -1.97 52.31 17.29
CA GLN A 446 -3.01 51.35 17.66
C GLN A 446 -2.76 49.95 17.08
N GLN A 447 -2.40 49.87 15.80
CA GLN A 447 -2.06 48.62 15.14
C GLN A 447 -0.80 47.97 15.74
N SER A 448 0.20 48.77 16.12
CA SER A 448 1.44 48.29 16.74
C SER A 448 1.16 47.60 18.08
N LEU A 449 0.35 48.19 18.95
CA LEU A 449 -0.07 47.55 20.21
C LEU A 449 -0.91 46.30 19.99
N GLN A 450 -1.82 46.31 19.00
CA GLN A 450 -2.62 45.14 18.68
C GLN A 450 -1.74 43.99 18.15
N LYS A 451 -0.75 44.30 17.30
CA LYS A 451 0.22 43.34 16.80
C LYS A 451 1.07 42.79 17.94
N LEU A 452 1.58 43.66 18.82
CA LEU A 452 2.35 43.27 20.00
C LEU A 452 1.57 42.29 20.88
N LYS A 453 0.29 42.54 21.15
CA LYS A 453 -0.58 41.63 21.92
C LYS A 453 -0.67 40.24 21.29
N VAL A 454 -0.82 40.15 19.97
CA VAL A 454 -0.88 38.87 19.25
C VAL A 454 0.47 38.15 19.30
N THR A 455 1.57 38.87 19.05
CA THR A 455 2.93 38.29 19.11
C THR A 455 3.24 37.76 20.50
N VAL A 456 2.95 38.53 21.56
CA VAL A 456 3.15 38.10 22.95
C VAL A 456 2.35 36.83 23.24
N ALA A 457 1.11 36.71 22.78
CA ALA A 457 0.32 35.48 22.97
C ALA A 457 0.92 34.26 22.25
N GLN A 458 1.51 34.45 21.06
CA GLN A 458 2.19 33.39 20.32
C GLN A 458 3.47 32.95 21.04
N GLU A 459 4.31 33.90 21.48
CA GLU A 459 5.55 33.59 22.19
C GLU A 459 5.30 32.97 23.57
N LYS A 460 4.20 33.34 24.24
CA LYS A 460 3.75 32.63 25.46
C LYS A 460 3.52 31.15 25.20
N LYS A 461 2.87 30.80 24.08
CA LYS A 461 2.62 29.41 23.70
C LYS A 461 3.91 28.70 23.28
N ALA A 462 4.79 29.37 22.54
CA ALA A 462 6.09 28.83 22.14
C ALA A 462 6.97 28.53 23.36
N TYR A 463 7.01 29.44 24.32
CA TYR A 463 7.69 29.24 25.60
C TYR A 463 7.18 27.99 26.33
N MET A 464 5.86 27.85 26.51
CA MET A 464 5.28 26.68 27.21
C MET A 464 5.64 25.36 26.51
N ALA A 465 5.69 25.35 25.18
CA ALA A 465 6.14 24.18 24.42
C ALA A 465 7.65 23.90 24.60
N LYS A 466 8.47 24.95 24.64
CA LYS A 466 9.93 24.84 24.88
C LYS A 466 10.23 24.35 26.30
N GLU A 467 9.56 24.89 27.31
CA GLU A 467 9.68 24.45 28.72
C GLU A 467 9.31 22.96 28.86
N LEU A 468 8.19 22.54 28.26
CA LEU A 468 7.77 21.13 28.31
C LEU A 468 8.76 20.20 27.58
N LYS A 469 9.29 20.64 26.43
CA LYS A 469 10.29 19.89 25.67
C LYS A 469 11.58 19.73 26.46
N GLU A 470 12.10 20.79 27.06
CA GLU A 470 13.31 20.73 27.90
C GLU A 470 13.08 19.84 29.14
N LYS A 471 11.91 19.94 29.77
CA LYS A 471 11.54 19.07 30.91
C LYS A 471 11.52 17.59 30.54
N ASN A 472 11.05 17.24 29.35
CA ASN A 472 10.92 15.85 28.89
C ASN A 472 12.14 15.33 28.10
N ALA A 473 13.18 16.15 27.89
CA ALA A 473 14.31 15.79 27.04
C ALA A 473 15.05 14.53 27.52
N HIS A 474 15.17 14.33 28.84
CA HIS A 474 15.76 13.13 29.42
C HIS A 474 14.93 11.86 29.14
N ILE A 475 13.59 11.97 29.19
CA ILE A 475 12.66 10.88 28.85
C ILE A 475 12.84 10.49 27.38
N GLU A 476 12.85 11.47 26.48
CA GLU A 476 13.03 11.23 25.04
C GLU A 476 14.40 10.60 24.74
N ALA A 477 15.47 11.05 25.42
CA ALA A 477 16.81 10.48 25.27
C ALA A 477 16.87 9.02 25.74
N LYS A 478 16.21 8.69 26.86
CA LYS A 478 16.08 7.31 27.36
C LYS A 478 15.27 6.44 26.42
N GLU A 479 14.12 6.95 25.94
CA GLU A 479 13.28 6.26 24.96
C GLU A 479 14.02 6.02 23.64
N ARG A 480 14.85 6.96 23.19
CA ARG A 480 15.68 6.80 21.99
C ARG A 480 16.75 5.71 22.16
N LYS A 481 17.46 5.69 23.29
CA LYS A 481 18.40 4.59 23.60
C LYS A 481 17.69 3.23 23.64
N ALA A 482 16.50 3.15 24.23
CA ALA A 482 15.71 1.92 24.26
C ALA A 482 15.25 1.51 22.84
N ALA A 483 14.82 2.47 22.01
CA ALA A 483 14.41 2.24 20.63
C ALA A 483 15.57 1.75 19.75
N GLU A 484 16.77 2.33 19.91
CA GLU A 484 18.01 1.89 19.23
C GLU A 484 18.44 0.50 19.68
N ALA A 485 18.42 0.23 20.99
CA ALA A 485 18.74 -1.09 21.53
C ALA A 485 17.75 -2.16 21.05
N LEU A 486 16.46 -1.81 20.90
CA LEU A 486 15.43 -2.69 20.36
C LEU A 486 15.67 -2.98 18.88
N ALA A 487 15.99 -1.99 18.05
CA ALA A 487 16.18 -2.19 16.60
C ALA A 487 17.55 -2.81 16.23
N GLY A 488 18.56 -2.66 17.09
CA GLY A 488 19.96 -3.06 16.84
C GLY A 488 20.13 -4.54 16.43
N PRO A 489 19.56 -5.53 17.13
CA PRO A 489 19.70 -6.93 16.76
C PRO A 489 19.19 -7.26 15.36
N ALA A 490 18.05 -6.68 14.95
CA ALA A 490 17.52 -6.82 13.59
C ALA A 490 18.45 -6.16 12.56
N ALA A 491 18.99 -4.98 12.86
CA ALA A 491 19.91 -4.26 11.97
C ALA A 491 21.14 -5.09 11.62
N VAL A 492 21.78 -5.73 12.61
CA VAL A 492 22.97 -6.59 12.39
C VAL A 492 22.66 -7.75 11.44
N LYS A 493 21.46 -8.36 11.55
CA LYS A 493 21.06 -9.45 10.64
C LYS A 493 20.77 -8.97 9.23
N VAL A 494 20.21 -7.77 9.09
CA VAL A 494 19.99 -7.14 7.77
C VAL A 494 21.32 -6.76 7.11
N GLU A 495 22.31 -6.30 7.86
CA GLU A 495 23.65 -6.05 7.31
C GLU A 495 24.33 -7.33 6.82
N ALA A 496 24.22 -8.43 7.57
CA ALA A 496 24.71 -9.74 7.13
C ALA A 496 23.99 -10.22 5.84
N MET A 497 22.68 -9.95 5.73
CA MET A 497 21.90 -10.24 4.52
C MET A 497 22.33 -9.39 3.32
N ASP A 498 22.57 -8.09 3.53
CA ASP A 498 23.06 -7.18 2.50
C ASP A 498 24.46 -7.65 2.01
N ALA A 499 25.35 -8.08 2.92
CA ALA A 499 26.66 -8.63 2.58
C ALA A 499 26.57 -9.94 1.77
N ALA A 500 25.72 -10.89 2.17
CA ALA A 500 25.51 -12.13 1.42
C ALA A 500 24.94 -11.85 0.01
N SER A 501 24.02 -10.89 -0.11
CA SER A 501 23.43 -10.49 -1.39
C SER A 501 24.48 -9.88 -2.33
N ALA A 502 25.37 -9.03 -1.79
CA ALA A 502 26.46 -8.45 -2.55
C ALA A 502 27.47 -9.51 -3.03
N ALA A 503 27.77 -10.53 -2.20
CA ALA A 503 28.64 -11.63 -2.60
C ALA A 503 28.07 -12.44 -3.77
N LEU A 504 26.77 -12.74 -3.76
CA LEU A 504 26.08 -13.38 -4.89
C LEU A 504 26.16 -12.53 -6.16
N GLU A 505 25.88 -11.23 -6.05
CA GLU A 505 25.92 -10.32 -7.19
C GLU A 505 27.31 -10.23 -7.81
N GLU A 506 28.37 -10.15 -7.00
CA GLU A 506 29.74 -10.07 -7.51
C GLU A 506 30.18 -11.40 -8.14
N ALA A 507 29.80 -12.54 -7.56
CA ALA A 507 30.16 -13.87 -8.09
C ALA A 507 29.58 -14.14 -9.49
N VAL A 508 28.40 -13.61 -9.80
CA VAL A 508 27.69 -13.89 -11.07
C VAL A 508 27.84 -12.78 -12.10
N LYS A 509 28.33 -11.61 -11.69
CA LYS A 509 28.37 -10.36 -12.47
C LYS A 509 28.89 -10.54 -13.89
N THR A 510 30.04 -11.20 -14.04
CA THR A 510 30.66 -11.43 -15.35
C THR A 510 29.75 -12.29 -16.22
N LEU A 511 29.32 -13.47 -15.75
CA LEU A 511 28.50 -14.40 -16.55
C LEU A 511 27.20 -13.75 -17.05
N VAL A 512 26.50 -13.00 -16.18
CA VAL A 512 25.21 -12.40 -16.54
C VAL A 512 25.33 -11.24 -17.52
N SER A 513 26.48 -10.55 -17.56
CA SER A 513 26.70 -9.42 -18.47
C SER A 513 27.14 -9.80 -19.89
N LEU A 514 27.65 -11.02 -20.11
CA LEU A 514 28.26 -11.40 -21.38
C LEU A 514 27.24 -11.41 -22.54
N ALA A 515 27.66 -10.89 -23.70
CA ALA A 515 26.94 -11.03 -24.97
C ALA A 515 27.11 -12.45 -25.53
N LYS A 516 26.39 -12.81 -26.59
CA LYS A 516 26.32 -14.20 -27.10
C LYS A 516 27.69 -14.81 -27.41
N ASP A 517 28.54 -14.10 -28.15
CA ASP A 517 29.83 -14.66 -28.61
C ASP A 517 30.84 -14.76 -27.45
N GLU A 518 30.86 -13.76 -26.57
CA GLU A 518 31.69 -13.77 -25.36
C GLU A 518 31.22 -14.84 -24.35
N LEU A 519 29.90 -15.06 -24.26
CA LEU A 519 29.31 -16.11 -23.44
C LEU A 519 29.79 -17.49 -23.92
N LEU A 520 29.72 -17.77 -25.23
CA LEU A 520 30.20 -19.02 -25.81
C LEU A 520 31.70 -19.27 -25.62
N ALA A 521 32.48 -18.23 -25.33
CA ALA A 521 33.90 -18.30 -25.01
C ALA A 521 34.20 -18.35 -23.49
N PHE A 522 33.19 -18.18 -22.63
CA PHE A 522 33.38 -18.12 -21.18
C PHE A 522 33.82 -19.48 -20.61
N SER A 523 34.92 -19.51 -19.88
CA SER A 523 35.56 -20.78 -19.49
C SER A 523 35.01 -21.45 -18.23
N THR A 524 34.37 -20.70 -17.33
CA THR A 524 33.96 -21.19 -15.98
C THR A 524 32.45 -21.10 -15.65
N PRO A 525 31.52 -21.34 -16.60
CA PRO A 525 30.09 -21.17 -16.35
C PRO A 525 29.50 -22.16 -15.34
N LEU A 526 30.01 -23.38 -15.23
CA LEU A 526 29.55 -24.37 -14.24
C LEU A 526 29.98 -23.94 -12.84
N SER A 527 31.24 -23.55 -12.68
CA SER A 527 31.79 -23.06 -11.41
C SER A 527 31.05 -21.82 -10.92
N VAL A 528 30.75 -20.86 -11.81
CA VAL A 528 29.94 -19.69 -11.46
C VAL A 528 28.52 -20.09 -11.09
N SER A 529 27.88 -21.00 -11.83
CA SER A 529 26.53 -21.49 -11.48
C SER A 529 26.50 -22.17 -10.11
N GLN A 530 27.49 -23.00 -9.80
CA GLN A 530 27.58 -23.68 -8.50
C GLN A 530 27.87 -22.70 -7.35
N ALA A 531 28.73 -21.70 -7.58
CA ALA A 531 28.95 -20.64 -6.61
C ALA A 531 27.66 -19.82 -6.39
N ALA A 532 26.91 -19.53 -7.45
CA ALA A 532 25.63 -18.83 -7.36
C ALA A 532 24.60 -19.60 -6.52
N ASP A 533 24.46 -20.91 -6.74
CA ASP A 533 23.54 -21.75 -5.96
C ASP A 533 23.93 -21.75 -4.46
N ARG A 534 25.23 -21.90 -4.15
CA ARG A 534 25.71 -21.87 -2.76
C ARG A 534 25.48 -20.51 -2.09
N LEU A 535 25.84 -19.42 -2.76
CA LEU A 535 25.67 -18.05 -2.23
C LEU A 535 24.18 -17.69 -2.12
N ALA A 536 23.33 -18.18 -3.01
CA ALA A 536 21.89 -18.00 -2.89
C ALA A 536 21.29 -18.71 -1.68
N ASP A 537 21.79 -19.91 -1.33
CA ASP A 537 21.43 -20.59 -0.09
C ASP A 537 21.87 -19.80 1.15
N GLU A 538 23.06 -19.17 1.11
CA GLU A 538 23.52 -18.26 2.18
C GLU A 538 22.64 -17.02 2.28
N VAL A 539 22.28 -16.41 1.15
CA VAL A 539 21.32 -15.29 1.10
C VAL A 539 19.98 -15.71 1.69
N ALA A 540 19.44 -16.88 1.32
CA ALA A 540 18.17 -17.36 1.86
C ALA A 540 18.23 -17.53 3.39
N LYS A 541 19.29 -18.17 3.91
CA LYS A 541 19.52 -18.31 5.37
C LYS A 541 19.63 -16.96 6.07
N SER A 542 20.32 -16.00 5.47
CA SER A 542 20.46 -14.65 6.03
C SER A 542 19.15 -13.86 6.03
N ILE A 543 18.31 -14.01 5.00
CA ILE A 543 16.96 -13.43 4.92
C ILE A 543 16.08 -14.00 6.03
N ASP A 544 16.10 -15.32 6.24
CA ASP A 544 15.31 -15.97 7.27
C ASP A 544 15.76 -15.51 8.67
N ALA A 545 17.07 -15.44 8.92
CA ALA A 545 17.61 -14.91 10.17
C ALA A 545 17.24 -13.43 10.40
N ALA A 546 17.25 -12.61 9.35
CA ALA A 546 16.83 -11.21 9.43
C ALA A 546 15.33 -11.09 9.75
N LYS A 547 14.48 -11.89 9.10
CA LYS A 547 13.04 -11.90 9.33
C LYS A 547 12.67 -12.37 10.73
N GLU A 548 13.33 -13.42 11.22
CA GLU A 548 13.13 -13.94 12.57
C GLU A 548 13.51 -12.87 13.61
N ALA A 549 14.65 -12.21 13.44
CA ALA A 549 15.05 -11.08 14.28
C ALA A 549 14.00 -9.96 14.23
N ILE A 550 13.65 -9.47 13.04
CA ILE A 550 12.63 -8.41 12.88
C ILE A 550 11.32 -8.78 13.58
N ALA A 551 10.84 -10.01 13.44
CA ALA A 551 9.61 -10.46 14.10
C ALA A 551 9.75 -10.50 15.63
N ALA A 552 10.88 -10.97 16.15
CA ALA A 552 11.17 -10.96 17.58
C ALA A 552 11.18 -9.52 18.13
N GLN A 553 11.92 -8.61 17.48
CA GLN A 553 11.98 -7.20 17.86
C GLN A 553 10.62 -6.48 17.73
N GLN A 554 9.79 -6.84 16.73
CA GLN A 554 8.43 -6.32 16.62
C GLN A 554 7.53 -6.80 17.77
N GLY A 555 7.76 -8.00 18.30
CA GLY A 555 7.06 -8.54 19.46
C GLY A 555 7.39 -7.83 20.78
N GLU A 556 8.58 -7.22 20.88
CA GLU A 556 9.01 -6.43 22.04
C GLU A 556 8.45 -5.00 22.04
N LEU A 557 7.79 -4.56 20.96
CA LEU A 557 7.19 -3.24 20.90
C LEU A 557 5.97 -3.12 21.84
N PRO A 558 5.82 -2.00 22.58
CA PRO A 558 4.65 -1.74 23.40
C PRO A 558 3.38 -1.57 22.53
N LYS A 559 2.20 -1.84 23.13
CA LYS A 559 0.89 -1.74 22.44
C LYS A 559 0.61 -0.35 21.86
N GLU A 560 0.91 0.70 22.62
CA GLU A 560 0.93 2.07 22.11
C GLU A 560 2.37 2.50 21.82
N VAL A 561 2.62 2.91 20.58
CA VAL A 561 3.93 3.32 20.10
C VAL A 561 3.85 4.80 19.73
N LYS A 562 4.58 5.64 20.46
CA LYS A 562 4.72 7.09 20.25
C LYS A 562 6.21 7.45 20.35
N GLY A 563 6.58 8.64 19.85
CA GLY A 563 7.96 9.14 19.96
C GLY A 563 9.00 8.20 19.34
N PRO A 564 10.20 8.08 19.92
CA PRO A 564 11.29 7.26 19.38
C PRO A 564 10.95 5.79 19.13
N MET A 565 10.05 5.19 19.93
CA MET A 565 9.61 3.80 19.74
C MET A 565 8.78 3.64 18.46
N ALA A 566 8.06 4.68 18.03
CA ALA A 566 7.35 4.67 16.74
C ALA A 566 8.33 4.70 15.55
N ASP A 567 9.47 5.37 15.71
CA ASP A 567 10.53 5.39 14.69
C ASP A 567 11.24 4.05 14.59
N ALA A 568 11.54 3.38 15.71
CA ALA A 568 12.06 2.00 15.70
C ALA A 568 11.11 1.03 15.01
N LYS A 569 9.79 1.13 15.27
CA LYS A 569 8.78 0.35 14.55
C LYS A 569 8.84 0.59 13.04
N ARG A 570 8.99 1.85 12.60
CA ARG A 570 9.10 2.21 11.18
C ARG A 570 10.38 1.63 10.56
N GLU A 571 11.51 1.68 11.26
CA GLU A 571 12.77 1.09 10.79
C GLU A 571 12.67 -0.44 10.70
N LEU A 572 12.06 -1.14 11.67
CA LEU A 572 11.81 -2.59 11.56
C LEU A 572 10.92 -2.94 10.36
N MET A 573 9.90 -2.14 10.04
CA MET A 573 9.10 -2.35 8.82
C MET A 573 9.94 -2.18 7.55
N LYS A 574 10.80 -1.17 7.50
CA LYS A 574 11.71 -0.91 6.38
C LYS A 574 12.73 -2.03 6.20
N MET A 575 13.27 -2.57 7.29
CA MET A 575 14.10 -3.77 7.29
C MET A 575 13.34 -4.98 6.73
N GLY A 576 12.08 -5.16 7.12
CA GLY A 576 11.22 -6.22 6.56
C GLY A 576 11.02 -6.08 5.05
N ALA A 577 10.80 -4.85 4.56
CA ALA A 577 10.70 -4.57 3.13
C ALA A 577 12.01 -4.86 2.38
N LYS A 578 13.17 -4.50 2.97
CA LYS A 578 14.49 -4.85 2.41
C LYS A 578 14.68 -6.37 2.30
N ALA A 579 14.29 -7.13 3.32
CA ALA A 579 14.41 -8.59 3.30
C ALA A 579 13.59 -9.23 2.16
N GLU A 580 12.37 -8.72 1.89
CA GLU A 580 11.59 -9.15 0.73
C GLU A 580 12.21 -8.72 -0.61
N GLN A 581 12.82 -7.53 -0.67
CA GLN A 581 13.55 -7.09 -1.86
C GLN A 581 14.76 -7.97 -2.15
N ALA A 582 15.58 -8.30 -1.14
CA ALA A 582 16.72 -9.21 -1.27
C ALA A 582 16.28 -10.59 -1.76
N ARG A 583 15.17 -11.13 -1.24
CA ARG A 583 14.58 -12.39 -1.70
C ARG A 583 14.23 -12.37 -3.19
N ARG A 584 13.55 -11.32 -3.65
CA ARG A 584 13.17 -11.16 -5.07
C ARG A 584 14.40 -11.02 -5.96
N LYS A 585 15.39 -10.23 -5.52
CA LYS A 585 16.63 -9.99 -6.27
C LYS A 585 17.45 -11.28 -6.40
N CYS A 586 17.68 -12.00 -5.31
CA CYS A 586 18.34 -13.30 -5.31
C CYS A 586 17.71 -14.28 -6.32
N LYS A 587 16.38 -14.41 -6.31
CA LYS A 587 15.65 -15.23 -7.29
C LYS A 587 15.91 -14.79 -8.74
N SER A 588 15.79 -13.49 -9.03
CA SER A 588 16.00 -12.97 -10.39
C SER A 588 17.44 -13.13 -10.88
N THR A 589 18.41 -13.04 -9.97
CA THR A 589 19.83 -13.27 -10.27
C THR A 589 20.07 -14.73 -10.66
N LEU A 590 19.52 -15.69 -9.90
CA LEU A 590 19.62 -17.12 -10.25
C LEU A 590 18.93 -17.45 -11.59
N GLU A 591 17.77 -16.85 -11.87
CA GLU A 591 17.09 -17.01 -13.17
C GLU A 591 17.97 -16.50 -14.33
N SER A 592 18.67 -15.38 -14.12
CA SER A 592 19.59 -14.83 -15.11
C SER A 592 20.81 -15.73 -15.35
N VAL A 593 21.41 -16.29 -14.29
CA VAL A 593 22.49 -17.28 -14.40
C VAL A 593 22.02 -18.52 -15.16
N LYS A 594 20.87 -19.09 -14.78
CA LYS A 594 20.28 -20.26 -15.44
C LYS A 594 20.02 -20.01 -16.93
N ALA A 595 19.51 -18.83 -17.28
CA ALA A 595 19.29 -18.47 -18.68
C ALA A 595 20.60 -18.44 -19.49
N LYS A 596 21.68 -17.88 -18.92
CA LYS A 596 23.01 -17.87 -19.57
C LYS A 596 23.59 -19.28 -19.71
N CYS A 597 23.52 -20.08 -18.65
CA CYS A 597 23.96 -21.48 -18.68
C CYS A 597 23.15 -22.31 -19.69
N GLN A 598 21.84 -22.07 -19.84
CA GLN A 598 21.01 -22.77 -20.81
C GLN A 598 21.44 -22.50 -22.25
N LEU A 599 21.81 -21.25 -22.58
CA LEU A 599 22.34 -20.92 -23.91
C LEU A 599 23.63 -21.68 -24.23
N LEU A 600 24.49 -21.88 -23.22
CA LEU A 600 25.71 -22.67 -23.36
C LEU A 600 25.42 -24.16 -23.54
N VAL A 601 24.46 -24.68 -22.75
CA VAL A 601 23.98 -26.05 -22.88
C VAL A 601 23.41 -26.30 -24.27
N ASP A 602 22.56 -25.42 -24.80
CA ASP A 602 21.93 -25.61 -26.11
C ASP A 602 22.98 -25.68 -27.24
N ALA A 603 23.99 -24.81 -27.18
CA ALA A 603 25.11 -24.81 -28.12
C ALA A 603 25.96 -26.09 -27.99
N CYS A 604 26.36 -26.44 -26.77
CA CYS A 604 27.17 -27.62 -26.48
C CYS A 604 26.43 -28.92 -26.82
N SER A 605 25.14 -29.02 -26.51
CA SER A 605 24.28 -30.19 -26.76
C SER A 605 24.24 -30.57 -28.24
N ALA A 606 24.09 -29.59 -29.13
CA ALA A 606 24.06 -29.83 -30.57
C ALA A 606 25.40 -30.40 -31.08
N GLU A 607 26.52 -29.81 -30.66
CA GLU A 607 27.87 -30.21 -31.06
C GLU A 607 28.21 -31.61 -30.52
N VAL A 608 28.02 -31.83 -29.21
CA VAL A 608 28.35 -33.10 -28.54
C VAL A 608 27.46 -34.25 -29.02
N SER A 609 26.13 -34.05 -29.08
CA SER A 609 25.22 -35.10 -29.57
C SER A 609 25.48 -35.44 -31.04
N GLY A 610 25.88 -34.46 -31.85
CA GLY A 610 26.26 -34.66 -33.25
C GLY A 610 27.55 -35.48 -33.42
N ALA A 611 28.58 -35.18 -32.63
CA ALA A 611 29.83 -35.91 -32.63
C ALA A 611 29.63 -37.37 -32.17
N MET A 612 28.92 -37.57 -31.07
CA MET A 612 28.60 -38.91 -30.55
C MET A 612 27.73 -39.72 -31.52
N ARG A 613 26.71 -39.10 -32.14
CA ARG A 613 25.92 -39.75 -33.22
C ARG A 613 26.80 -40.18 -34.39
N SER A 614 27.71 -39.32 -34.83
CA SER A 614 28.60 -39.61 -35.97
C SER A 614 29.52 -40.79 -35.66
N GLU A 615 30.07 -40.85 -34.45
CA GLU A 615 30.88 -42.00 -34.00
C GLU A 615 30.04 -43.29 -33.92
N MET A 616 28.85 -43.22 -33.31
CA MET A 616 27.94 -44.36 -33.19
C MET A 616 27.58 -44.94 -34.57
N LEU A 617 27.24 -44.08 -35.53
CA LEU A 617 26.92 -44.46 -36.91
C LEU A 617 28.15 -45.05 -37.62
N ALA A 618 29.33 -44.45 -37.46
CA ALA A 618 30.57 -44.95 -38.05
C ALA A 618 30.96 -46.34 -37.51
N LYS A 619 30.67 -46.62 -36.23
CA LYS A 619 30.85 -47.93 -35.60
C LYS A 619 29.78 -48.95 -35.99
N GLY A 620 28.67 -48.52 -36.59
CA GLY A 620 27.54 -49.39 -36.97
C GLY A 620 26.83 -50.03 -35.77
N VAL A 621 26.92 -49.43 -34.58
CA VAL A 621 26.31 -49.95 -33.35
C VAL A 621 24.97 -49.26 -33.07
N SER A 622 24.05 -49.96 -32.41
CA SER A 622 22.81 -49.34 -31.93
C SER A 622 23.09 -48.36 -30.80
N VAL A 623 22.20 -47.39 -30.58
CA VAL A 623 22.27 -46.47 -29.42
C VAL A 623 22.36 -47.23 -28.09
N GLU A 624 21.75 -48.41 -28.03
CA GLU A 624 21.77 -49.28 -26.86
C GLU A 624 23.17 -49.83 -26.62
N ALA A 625 23.77 -50.41 -27.65
CA ALA A 625 25.12 -50.94 -27.56
C ALA A 625 26.13 -49.82 -27.27
N TYR A 626 25.90 -48.63 -27.82
CA TYR A 626 26.74 -47.45 -27.57
C TYR A 626 26.61 -46.93 -26.13
N PHE A 627 25.40 -46.89 -25.57
CA PHE A 627 25.19 -46.61 -24.14
C PHE A 627 25.97 -47.59 -23.26
N LEU A 628 25.83 -48.89 -23.51
CA LEU A 628 26.51 -49.94 -22.74
C LEU A 628 28.04 -49.89 -22.84
N GLN A 629 28.60 -49.31 -23.91
CA GLN A 629 30.05 -49.08 -24.02
C GLN A 629 30.57 -47.99 -23.07
N LEU A 630 29.71 -47.05 -22.67
CA LEU A 630 30.06 -45.93 -21.80
C LEU A 630 29.74 -46.18 -20.32
N VAL A 631 28.96 -47.22 -20.04
CA VAL A 631 28.63 -47.65 -18.68
C VAL A 631 29.77 -48.52 -18.15
N ALA A 632 30.22 -48.25 -16.93
CA ALA A 632 31.24 -49.06 -16.28
C ALA A 632 30.69 -50.47 -15.93
N ALA A 633 31.56 -51.47 -15.87
CA ALA A 633 31.16 -52.83 -15.55
C ALA A 633 30.50 -52.90 -14.15
N GLY A 634 29.25 -53.35 -14.08
CA GLY A 634 28.47 -53.45 -12.85
C GLY A 634 27.54 -52.26 -12.59
N ASP A 635 27.64 -51.18 -13.37
CA ASP A 635 26.74 -50.04 -13.32
C ASP A 635 25.61 -50.15 -14.36
N ASP A 636 24.59 -49.31 -14.22
CA ASP A 636 23.46 -49.17 -15.16
C ASP A 636 23.34 -47.74 -15.74
N ARG A 637 24.34 -46.88 -15.48
CA ARG A 637 24.35 -45.45 -15.83
C ARG A 637 25.74 -44.97 -16.22
N ILE A 638 25.78 -43.90 -17.02
CA ILE A 638 27.03 -43.23 -17.40
C ILE A 638 27.32 -42.17 -16.32
N SER A 639 28.45 -42.27 -15.64
CA SER A 639 28.89 -41.25 -14.69
C SER A 639 29.20 -39.93 -15.41
N HIS A 640 29.10 -38.79 -14.72
CA HIS A 640 29.46 -37.50 -15.31
C HIS A 640 30.91 -37.48 -15.80
N GLU A 641 31.82 -38.10 -15.03
CA GLU A 641 33.23 -38.25 -15.41
C GLU A 641 33.39 -39.07 -16.69
N ALA A 642 32.72 -40.23 -16.80
CA ALA A 642 32.79 -41.08 -17.98
C ALA A 642 32.24 -40.36 -19.23
N PHE A 643 31.13 -39.62 -19.08
CA PHE A 643 30.57 -38.83 -20.16
C PHE A 643 31.52 -37.71 -20.60
N CYS A 644 32.04 -36.90 -19.67
CA CYS A 644 32.96 -35.81 -19.99
C CYS A 644 34.23 -36.33 -20.68
N LYS A 645 34.84 -37.39 -20.15
CA LYS A 645 36.04 -38.01 -20.73
C LYS A 645 35.81 -38.57 -22.13
N HIS A 646 34.63 -39.14 -22.36
CA HIS A 646 34.27 -39.63 -23.70
C HIS A 646 34.11 -38.48 -24.69
N VAL A 647 33.46 -37.38 -24.28
CA VAL A 647 33.34 -36.17 -25.10
C VAL A 647 34.72 -35.58 -25.40
N GLU A 648 35.60 -35.45 -24.41
CA GLU A 648 36.99 -34.99 -24.61
C GLU A 648 37.73 -35.84 -25.66
N GLY A 649 37.54 -37.16 -25.66
CA GLY A 649 38.12 -38.05 -26.67
C GLY A 649 37.58 -37.85 -28.09
N LEU A 650 36.34 -37.32 -28.23
CA LEU A 650 35.69 -37.09 -29.52
C LEU A 650 35.97 -35.73 -30.14
N VAL A 651 35.98 -34.69 -29.30
CA VAL A 651 36.07 -33.29 -29.75
C VAL A 651 37.36 -32.57 -29.31
N GLY A 652 38.22 -33.23 -28.51
CA GLY A 652 39.55 -32.77 -28.08
C GLY A 652 39.63 -32.49 -26.56
N GLU A 653 40.81 -32.71 -25.97
CA GLU A 653 41.10 -32.68 -24.51
C GLU A 653 40.74 -31.36 -23.78
N ALA A 654 40.52 -30.25 -24.51
CA ALA A 654 40.18 -28.95 -23.92
C ALA A 654 38.84 -28.39 -24.42
N TYR A 655 37.99 -29.21 -25.04
CA TYR A 655 36.70 -28.76 -25.56
C TYR A 655 35.77 -28.38 -24.39
N ARG A 656 35.81 -27.11 -23.99
CA ARG A 656 34.85 -26.44 -23.10
C ARG A 656 34.40 -27.33 -21.92
N ALA A 657 35.33 -27.87 -21.14
CA ALA A 657 35.05 -28.88 -20.10
C ALA A 657 33.89 -28.48 -19.16
N GLU A 658 33.80 -27.20 -18.77
CA GLU A 658 32.70 -26.70 -17.94
C GLU A 658 31.35 -26.62 -18.68
N HIS A 659 31.34 -26.42 -20.00
CA HIS A 659 30.11 -26.46 -20.80
C HIS A 659 29.62 -27.89 -20.95
N VAL A 660 30.54 -28.84 -21.13
CA VAL A 660 30.23 -30.27 -21.13
C VAL A 660 29.72 -30.71 -19.76
N GLY A 661 30.30 -30.20 -18.67
CA GLY A 661 29.81 -30.42 -17.32
C GLY A 661 28.39 -29.86 -17.09
N LEU A 662 28.08 -28.66 -17.60
CA LEU A 662 26.72 -28.12 -17.62
C LEU A 662 25.76 -28.98 -18.44
N LEU A 663 26.18 -29.40 -19.64
CA LEU A 663 25.40 -30.28 -20.52
C LEU A 663 25.11 -31.61 -19.82
N CYS A 664 26.10 -32.21 -19.18
CA CYS A 664 25.97 -33.48 -18.49
C CYS A 664 24.89 -33.38 -17.38
N ARG A 665 24.94 -32.32 -16.57
CA ARG A 665 23.92 -32.02 -15.55
C ARG A 665 22.55 -31.70 -16.14
N HIS A 666 22.50 -31.10 -17.33
CA HIS A 666 21.26 -30.81 -18.04
C HIS A 666 20.60 -32.06 -18.61
N ILE A 667 21.38 -32.99 -19.17
CA ILE A 667 20.90 -34.31 -19.61
C ILE A 667 20.32 -35.04 -18.40
N GLU A 668 21.11 -35.13 -17.31
CA GLU A 668 20.65 -35.68 -16.04
C GLU A 668 21.55 -35.24 -14.87
N ALA A 669 20.93 -34.75 -13.78
CA ALA A 669 21.65 -34.05 -12.71
C ALA A 669 22.69 -34.89 -11.94
N SER A 670 22.55 -36.21 -11.90
CA SER A 670 23.41 -37.11 -11.11
C SER A 670 24.29 -38.02 -11.98
N ALA A 671 23.68 -38.92 -12.74
CA ALA A 671 24.35 -39.78 -13.72
C ALA A 671 23.38 -40.07 -14.85
N ILE A 672 23.88 -40.15 -16.08
CA ILE A 672 23.03 -40.23 -17.27
C ILE A 672 22.48 -41.65 -17.39
N GLY A 673 21.17 -41.78 -17.22
CA GLY A 673 20.43 -43.01 -17.43
C GLY A 673 20.21 -43.30 -18.90
N ARG A 674 19.96 -44.58 -19.18
CA ARG A 674 19.72 -45.14 -20.51
C ARG A 674 18.77 -44.29 -21.37
N ARG A 675 17.60 -43.90 -20.83
CA ARG A 675 16.58 -43.16 -21.60
C ARG A 675 16.98 -41.72 -21.89
N ARG A 676 17.60 -41.02 -20.93
CA ARG A 676 18.11 -39.66 -21.13
C ARG A 676 19.23 -39.64 -22.16
N PHE A 677 20.12 -40.63 -22.13
CA PHE A 677 21.14 -40.81 -23.14
C PHE A 677 20.54 -41.09 -24.53
N GLN A 678 19.57 -41.99 -24.62
CA GLN A 678 18.87 -42.29 -25.88
C GLN A 678 18.15 -41.05 -26.43
N ALA A 679 17.48 -40.26 -25.60
CA ALA A 679 16.82 -39.02 -26.03
C ALA A 679 17.84 -37.94 -26.46
N PHE A 680 18.99 -37.86 -25.78
CA PHE A 680 20.08 -36.96 -26.13
C PHE A 680 20.70 -37.29 -27.50
N LEU A 681 20.89 -38.58 -27.80
CA LEU A 681 21.46 -39.02 -29.07
C LEU A 681 20.43 -39.15 -30.20
N GLN A 682 19.30 -39.79 -29.97
CA GLN A 682 18.27 -40.02 -30.98
C GLN A 682 17.27 -38.87 -31.00
N ARG A 683 17.50 -37.91 -31.90
CA ARG A 683 16.59 -36.77 -32.11
C ARG A 683 15.63 -37.08 -33.24
N TYR A 684 14.36 -36.80 -33.03
CA TYR A 684 13.30 -37.00 -34.03
C TYR A 684 12.62 -35.67 -34.33
N PHE A 685 12.16 -35.51 -35.57
CA PHE A 685 11.45 -34.34 -36.02
C PHE A 685 10.15 -34.75 -36.68
N VAL A 686 9.03 -34.17 -36.28
CA VAL A 686 7.76 -34.29 -37.00
C VAL A 686 7.68 -33.19 -38.05
N VAL A 687 7.22 -33.54 -39.24
CA VAL A 687 6.92 -32.59 -40.30
C VAL A 687 5.62 -31.86 -39.93
N VAL A 688 5.71 -30.56 -39.67
CA VAL A 688 4.56 -29.70 -39.39
C VAL A 688 4.05 -28.97 -40.63
N LYS A 689 4.88 -28.93 -41.68
CA LYS A 689 4.52 -28.39 -42.99
C LYS A 689 5.28 -29.16 -44.07
N GLY A 690 4.54 -29.71 -45.04
CA GLY A 690 5.12 -30.60 -46.05
C GLY A 690 6.28 -29.96 -46.81
N ILE A 691 7.38 -30.71 -46.97
CA ILE A 691 8.68 -30.21 -47.42
C ILE A 691 9.44 -31.29 -48.21
N ALA A 692 10.29 -30.90 -49.15
CA ALA A 692 11.07 -31.86 -49.95
C ALA A 692 12.21 -32.50 -49.15
N ILE A 693 12.37 -33.81 -49.31
CA ILE A 693 13.60 -34.56 -48.99
C ILE A 693 14.45 -34.58 -50.26
N THR A 694 15.73 -34.22 -50.17
CA THR A 694 16.65 -34.20 -51.30
C THR A 694 17.87 -35.10 -51.06
N ASP A 695 18.58 -35.47 -52.12
CA ASP A 695 19.78 -36.31 -52.03
C ASP A 695 21.02 -35.57 -51.48
N GLU A 696 21.13 -34.26 -51.70
CA GLU A 696 22.29 -33.45 -51.30
C GLU A 696 21.94 -32.26 -50.36
N LEU A 697 22.96 -31.77 -49.63
CA LEU A 697 22.85 -30.62 -48.70
C LEU A 697 22.56 -29.29 -49.40
N PRO A 698 23.19 -28.90 -50.53
CA PRO A 698 22.82 -27.66 -51.22
C PRO A 698 21.56 -27.84 -52.07
N ILE A 699 20.47 -27.13 -51.75
CA ILE A 699 19.20 -27.27 -52.48
C ILE A 699 19.35 -26.91 -53.96
N SER A 700 20.28 -26.00 -54.29
CA SER A 700 20.48 -25.57 -55.67
C SER A 700 21.03 -26.67 -56.60
N THR A 701 21.64 -27.73 -56.06
CA THR A 701 22.17 -28.85 -56.84
C THR A 701 21.41 -30.15 -56.57
N ALA A 702 20.67 -30.23 -55.46
CA ALA A 702 20.02 -31.45 -55.01
C ALA A 702 18.78 -31.81 -55.84
N LYS A 703 18.59 -33.12 -56.07
CA LYS A 703 17.36 -33.68 -56.64
C LYS A 703 16.35 -33.93 -55.52
N THR A 704 15.08 -33.60 -55.77
CA THR A 704 13.99 -33.97 -54.87
C THR A 704 13.75 -35.48 -54.96
N LEU A 705 13.94 -36.19 -53.86
CA LEU A 705 13.65 -37.61 -53.73
C LEU A 705 12.14 -37.82 -53.61
N ARG A 706 11.50 -37.11 -52.67
CA ARG A 706 10.04 -36.97 -52.54
C ARG A 706 9.68 -35.83 -51.60
N LYS A 707 8.38 -35.56 -51.46
CA LYS A 707 7.85 -34.68 -50.42
C LYS A 707 7.56 -35.48 -49.15
N ALA A 708 7.99 -34.97 -48.01
CA ALA A 708 7.57 -35.43 -46.69
C ALA A 708 6.25 -34.75 -46.33
N GLU A 709 5.29 -35.53 -45.83
CA GLU A 709 3.94 -35.07 -45.50
C GLU A 709 3.81 -34.66 -44.03
N VAL A 710 2.79 -33.88 -43.69
CA VAL A 710 2.53 -33.50 -42.29
C VAL A 710 2.33 -34.77 -41.43
N ASP A 711 2.80 -34.71 -40.18
CA ASP A 711 2.85 -35.82 -39.21
C ASP A 711 3.88 -36.93 -39.52
N GLU A 712 4.62 -36.82 -40.63
CA GLU A 712 5.74 -37.71 -40.92
C GLU A 712 6.90 -37.46 -39.94
N VAL A 713 7.47 -38.54 -39.40
CA VAL A 713 8.58 -38.47 -38.43
C VAL A 713 9.90 -38.76 -39.13
N ILE A 714 10.87 -37.90 -38.90
CA ILE A 714 12.23 -37.93 -39.44
C ILE A 714 13.21 -38.15 -38.29
N GLU A 715 13.95 -39.24 -38.31
CA GLU A 715 15.08 -39.48 -37.40
C GLU A 715 16.30 -38.69 -37.87
N LEU A 716 16.94 -37.94 -36.97
CA LEU A 716 18.15 -37.17 -37.27
C LEU A 716 19.37 -38.10 -37.40
N LEU A 717 20.01 -38.08 -38.56
CA LEU A 717 21.30 -38.75 -38.78
C LEU A 717 22.47 -37.77 -38.71
N GLU A 718 22.33 -36.62 -39.37
CA GLU A 718 23.41 -35.63 -39.50
C GLU A 718 22.85 -34.19 -39.49
N GLY A 719 23.63 -33.25 -38.94
CA GLY A 719 23.29 -31.84 -38.89
C GLY A 719 22.68 -31.39 -37.55
N PRO A 720 22.18 -30.14 -37.45
CA PRO A 720 21.94 -29.21 -38.57
C PRO A 720 23.20 -28.70 -39.26
N LYS A 721 23.16 -28.59 -40.59
CA LYS A 721 24.15 -27.90 -41.44
C LYS A 721 23.48 -26.76 -42.20
N VAL A 722 24.24 -25.72 -42.52
CA VAL A 722 23.72 -24.57 -43.28
C VAL A 722 23.97 -24.79 -44.77
N ASP A 723 22.92 -24.61 -45.57
CA ASP A 723 23.06 -24.36 -47.01
C ASP A 723 23.58 -22.93 -47.17
N GLU A 724 24.90 -22.77 -47.38
CA GLU A 724 25.60 -21.48 -47.45
C GLU A 724 24.98 -20.51 -48.46
N LYS A 725 24.41 -21.02 -49.55
CA LYS A 725 23.83 -20.18 -50.61
C LYS A 725 22.48 -19.60 -50.20
N LEU A 726 21.68 -20.37 -49.47
CA LEU A 726 20.31 -20.00 -49.09
C LEU A 726 20.17 -19.59 -47.62
N GLY A 727 21.22 -19.75 -46.81
CA GLY A 727 21.20 -19.52 -45.36
C GLY A 727 20.25 -20.44 -44.61
N MET A 728 19.84 -21.56 -45.22
CA MET A 728 18.84 -22.47 -44.64
C MET A 728 19.49 -23.58 -43.83
N SER A 729 18.97 -23.81 -42.62
CA SER A 729 19.40 -24.91 -41.77
C SER A 729 18.70 -26.20 -42.18
N ARG A 730 19.50 -27.22 -42.54
CA ARG A 730 19.05 -28.52 -43.03
C ARG A 730 19.63 -29.64 -42.19
N ILE A 731 18.89 -30.74 -42.08
CA ILE A 731 19.36 -31.97 -41.45
C ILE A 731 19.35 -33.09 -42.49
N ARG A 732 20.26 -34.05 -42.37
CA ARG A 732 20.12 -35.34 -43.03
C ARG A 732 19.35 -36.24 -42.08
N GLY A 733 18.20 -36.73 -42.53
CA GLY A 733 17.36 -37.57 -41.70
C GLY A 733 16.85 -38.79 -42.45
N LYS A 734 16.40 -39.76 -41.67
CA LYS A 734 15.75 -40.99 -42.14
C LYS A 734 14.26 -40.89 -41.85
N SER A 735 13.43 -40.95 -42.89
CA SER A 735 11.99 -41.02 -42.70
C SER A 735 11.59 -42.35 -42.07
N LEU A 736 10.77 -42.30 -41.02
CA LEU A 736 10.17 -43.51 -40.45
C LEU A 736 9.10 -44.10 -41.37
N VAL A 737 8.55 -43.37 -42.34
CA VAL A 737 7.49 -43.89 -43.21
C VAL A 737 8.00 -44.95 -44.19
N ASP A 738 9.17 -44.73 -44.79
CA ASP A 738 9.70 -45.58 -45.86
C ASP A 738 11.22 -45.84 -45.75
N SER A 739 11.84 -45.46 -44.64
CA SER A 739 13.29 -45.55 -44.42
C SER A 739 14.13 -44.72 -45.39
N LEU A 740 13.54 -43.79 -46.15
CA LEU A 740 14.27 -42.92 -47.07
C LEU A 740 15.18 -41.97 -46.28
N GLU A 741 16.47 -41.99 -46.62
CA GLU A 741 17.45 -41.02 -46.11
C GLU A 741 17.62 -39.86 -47.08
N GLY A 742 17.70 -38.65 -46.55
CA GLY A 742 18.03 -37.47 -47.35
C GLY A 742 18.06 -36.19 -46.54
N TRP A 743 18.39 -35.09 -47.21
CA TRP A 743 18.45 -33.76 -46.65
C TRP A 743 17.09 -33.08 -46.65
N ILE A 744 16.71 -32.49 -45.54
CA ILE A 744 15.41 -31.84 -45.32
C ILE A 744 15.62 -30.55 -44.51
N SER A 745 14.91 -29.48 -44.88
CA SER A 745 15.08 -28.16 -44.24
C SER A 745 14.30 -28.08 -42.94
N LEU A 746 14.92 -27.61 -41.85
CA LEU A 746 14.25 -27.40 -40.56
C LEU A 746 13.24 -26.25 -40.62
N LYS A 747 13.65 -25.14 -41.24
CA LYS A 747 12.87 -23.91 -41.39
C LYS A 747 13.17 -23.23 -42.71
N GLY A 748 12.20 -22.47 -43.23
CA GLY A 748 12.38 -21.64 -44.42
C GLY A 748 13.25 -20.40 -44.16
N ASN A 749 13.60 -19.68 -45.22
CA ASN A 749 14.38 -18.43 -45.16
C ASN A 749 13.73 -17.31 -44.33
N GLN A 750 12.39 -17.30 -44.22
CA GLN A 750 11.63 -16.37 -43.37
C GLN A 750 11.35 -16.93 -41.96
N GLY A 751 11.99 -18.03 -41.56
CA GLY A 751 11.89 -18.60 -40.22
C GLY A 751 10.69 -19.51 -39.96
N THR A 752 9.77 -19.71 -40.92
CA THR A 752 8.66 -20.67 -40.77
C THR A 752 9.18 -22.10 -40.60
N PRO A 753 8.83 -22.82 -39.52
CA PRO A 753 9.27 -24.20 -39.30
C PRO A 753 8.59 -25.17 -40.27
N PHE A 754 9.38 -26.06 -40.86
CA PHE A 754 8.88 -27.25 -41.57
C PHE A 754 8.94 -28.48 -40.69
N LEU A 755 9.93 -28.52 -39.81
CA LEU A 755 10.20 -29.59 -38.86
C LEU A 755 10.10 -29.06 -37.44
N GLN A 756 9.49 -29.86 -36.56
CA GLN A 756 9.45 -29.62 -35.12
C GLN A 756 10.05 -30.82 -34.41
N GLU A 757 10.96 -30.58 -33.48
CA GLU A 757 11.55 -31.65 -32.68
C GLU A 757 10.50 -32.33 -31.80
N VAL A 758 10.53 -33.66 -31.77
CA VAL A 758 9.63 -34.52 -30.97
C VAL A 758 10.45 -35.65 -30.33
N GLU A 759 9.94 -36.22 -29.24
CA GLU A 759 10.48 -37.46 -28.70
C GLU A 759 10.24 -38.61 -29.68
N LYS A 760 11.02 -39.69 -29.54
CA LYS A 760 10.80 -40.92 -30.29
C LYS A 760 9.36 -41.42 -30.05
N PRO A 761 8.58 -41.70 -31.11
CA PRO A 761 7.20 -42.14 -30.91
C PRO A 761 7.12 -43.55 -30.30
N PHE A 762 6.34 -43.68 -29.23
CA PHE A 762 5.95 -44.96 -28.64
C PHE A 762 4.43 -45.06 -28.55
N TYR A 763 3.93 -46.29 -28.54
CA TYR A 763 2.51 -46.59 -28.33
C TYR A 763 2.31 -47.50 -27.12
N ALA A 764 1.15 -47.41 -26.49
CA ALA A 764 0.64 -48.43 -25.57
C ALA A 764 -0.60 -49.08 -26.18
N CYS A 765 -0.67 -50.41 -26.11
CA CYS A 765 -1.84 -51.17 -26.53
C CYS A 765 -3.02 -50.87 -25.59
N GLN A 766 -4.17 -50.51 -26.15
CA GLN A 766 -5.43 -50.38 -25.42
C GLN A 766 -6.24 -51.67 -25.43
N ALA A 767 -6.12 -52.44 -26.50
CA ALA A 767 -6.79 -53.70 -26.72
C ALA A 767 -5.81 -54.73 -27.29
N GLU A 768 -6.19 -56.01 -27.21
CA GLU A 768 -5.41 -57.06 -27.85
C GLU A 768 -5.34 -56.83 -29.38
N THR A 769 -4.17 -56.99 -29.97
CA THR A 769 -3.98 -56.83 -31.41
C THR A 769 -2.96 -57.78 -31.99
N ARG A 770 -3.08 -58.09 -33.28
CA ARG A 770 -2.17 -59.01 -33.99
C ARG A 770 -0.92 -58.25 -34.42
N MET A 771 0.24 -58.77 -34.03
CA MET A 771 1.54 -58.40 -34.60
C MET A 771 1.87 -59.40 -35.70
N GLU A 772 2.02 -58.91 -36.92
CA GLU A 772 2.26 -59.74 -38.12
C GLU A 772 3.67 -59.52 -38.64
N LYS A 773 4.24 -60.51 -39.32
CA LYS A 773 5.61 -60.44 -39.83
C LYS A 773 5.71 -59.45 -40.99
N ASP A 774 4.69 -59.42 -41.84
CA ASP A 774 4.69 -58.71 -43.11
C ASP A 774 3.73 -57.51 -43.16
N PHE A 775 4.04 -56.55 -44.02
CA PHE A 775 3.24 -55.32 -44.20
C PHE A 775 1.86 -55.60 -44.81
N LYS A 776 1.74 -56.62 -45.68
CA LYS A 776 0.44 -57.04 -46.19
C LYS A 776 -0.19 -57.98 -45.18
N ARG A 777 -1.45 -57.71 -44.84
CA ARG A 777 -2.19 -58.51 -43.88
C ARG A 777 -2.49 -59.88 -44.49
N ASP A 778 -1.84 -60.90 -43.98
CA ASP A 778 -2.24 -62.29 -44.24
C ASP A 778 -3.39 -62.65 -43.29
N THR A 779 -4.49 -63.16 -43.84
CA THR A 779 -5.62 -63.63 -43.04
C THR A 779 -5.39 -65.01 -42.45
N SER A 780 -4.31 -65.71 -42.85
CA SER A 780 -3.83 -66.94 -42.25
C SER A 780 -2.99 -66.68 -41.00
N ASP A 781 -2.79 -67.72 -40.18
CA ASP A 781 -1.88 -67.64 -39.03
C ASP A 781 -0.40 -67.80 -39.40
N GLU A 782 -0.05 -68.10 -40.67
CA GLU A 782 1.34 -68.27 -41.12
C GLU A 782 2.17 -66.98 -41.01
N GLY A 783 1.51 -65.82 -41.06
CA GLY A 783 2.13 -64.49 -40.94
C GLY A 783 2.07 -63.88 -39.53
N LEU A 784 1.51 -64.56 -38.52
CA LEU A 784 1.36 -64.03 -37.16
C LEU A 784 2.69 -64.16 -36.39
N VAL A 785 3.23 -63.06 -35.87
CA VAL A 785 4.35 -63.07 -34.91
C VAL A 785 3.81 -63.46 -33.54
N ARG A 786 2.82 -62.70 -33.04
CA ARG A 786 2.06 -62.99 -31.82
C ARG A 786 0.88 -62.02 -31.63
N ALA A 787 0.03 -62.30 -30.65
CA ALA A 787 -0.90 -61.32 -30.11
C ALA A 787 -0.19 -60.41 -29.09
N LEU A 788 -0.42 -59.10 -29.20
CA LEU A 788 -0.02 -58.08 -28.23
C LEU A 788 -1.16 -57.85 -27.26
N LYS A 789 -0.87 -57.88 -25.95
CA LYS A 789 -1.85 -57.67 -24.90
C LYS A 789 -2.07 -56.18 -24.63
N ALA A 790 -3.20 -55.85 -24.01
CA ALA A 790 -3.43 -54.51 -23.46
C ALA A 790 -2.29 -54.11 -22.50
N ASP A 791 -1.95 -52.83 -22.50
CA ASP A 791 -0.85 -52.21 -21.75
C ASP A 791 0.58 -52.57 -22.19
N GLU A 792 0.77 -53.42 -23.22
CA GLU A 792 2.08 -53.58 -23.83
C GLU A 792 2.53 -52.28 -24.51
N VAL A 793 3.79 -51.90 -24.27
CA VAL A 793 4.41 -50.71 -24.85
C VAL A 793 5.19 -51.11 -26.10
N LEU A 794 5.04 -50.30 -27.14
CA LEU A 794 5.52 -50.53 -28.49
C LEU A 794 6.38 -49.35 -28.95
N GLU A 795 7.61 -49.60 -29.35
CA GLU A 795 8.48 -48.63 -30.02
C GLU A 795 8.11 -48.56 -31.50
N LEU A 796 7.86 -47.36 -32.05
CA LEU A 796 7.67 -47.19 -33.48
C LEU A 796 9.01 -47.33 -34.22
N LEU A 797 9.06 -48.26 -35.18
CA LEU A 797 10.22 -48.46 -36.05
C LEU A 797 9.99 -47.99 -37.48
N GLU A 798 8.77 -48.20 -38.01
CA GLU A 798 8.40 -47.82 -39.37
C GLU A 798 6.91 -47.47 -39.46
N GLY A 799 6.53 -46.54 -40.33
CA GLY A 799 5.18 -46.04 -40.52
C GLY A 799 4.92 -44.70 -39.82
N PRO A 800 3.70 -44.17 -39.90
CA PRO A 800 2.50 -44.79 -40.47
C PRO A 800 2.54 -44.94 -42.00
N ARG A 801 2.18 -46.14 -42.49
CA ARG A 801 2.04 -46.43 -43.93
C ARG A 801 0.59 -46.80 -44.26
N LYS A 802 0.07 -46.27 -45.36
CA LYS A 802 -1.27 -46.60 -45.86
C LYS A 802 -1.23 -47.93 -46.63
N HIS A 803 -2.02 -48.91 -46.19
CA HIS A 803 -2.26 -50.17 -46.89
C HIS A 803 -3.65 -50.12 -47.54
N THR A 804 -3.69 -50.10 -48.87
CA THR A 804 -4.92 -50.15 -49.66
C THR A 804 -5.15 -51.56 -50.17
N PHE A 805 -6.38 -52.05 -50.08
CA PHE A 805 -6.77 -53.35 -50.61
C PHE A 805 -7.24 -53.25 -52.06
N SER A 806 -7.08 -54.34 -52.81
CA SER A 806 -7.77 -54.48 -54.10
C SER A 806 -9.28 -54.61 -53.88
N PRO A 807 -10.13 -54.12 -54.80
CA PRO A 807 -11.57 -54.39 -54.74
C PRO A 807 -11.84 -55.90 -54.74
N GLY A 808 -12.67 -56.34 -53.81
CA GLY A 808 -13.19 -57.71 -53.79
C GLY A 808 -14.27 -57.87 -54.84
N VAL A 809 -14.57 -59.09 -55.26
CA VAL A 809 -15.64 -59.40 -56.21
C VAL A 809 -16.65 -60.31 -55.53
N ARG A 810 -17.89 -59.84 -55.43
CA ARG A 810 -19.01 -60.61 -54.87
C ARG A 810 -20.04 -60.93 -55.94
N VAL A 811 -20.66 -62.10 -55.81
CA VAL A 811 -21.70 -62.57 -56.73
C VAL A 811 -22.86 -63.06 -55.89
N LYS A 812 -24.08 -62.64 -56.23
CA LYS A 812 -25.30 -63.23 -55.68
C LYS A 812 -25.70 -64.39 -56.56
N GLY A 813 -25.82 -65.57 -55.98
CA GLY A 813 -26.21 -66.74 -56.73
C GLY A 813 -27.15 -67.65 -55.98
N LYS A 814 -27.75 -68.56 -56.76
CA LYS A 814 -28.52 -69.70 -56.29
C LYS A 814 -27.68 -70.96 -56.46
N ALA A 815 -27.44 -71.69 -55.39
CA ALA A 815 -26.76 -72.98 -55.47
C ALA A 815 -27.63 -73.99 -56.22
N ILE A 816 -27.03 -74.73 -57.15
CA ILE A 816 -27.75 -75.73 -57.94
C ILE A 816 -28.09 -76.99 -57.13
N SER A 817 -27.23 -77.33 -56.17
CA SER A 817 -27.34 -78.53 -55.33
C SER A 817 -28.60 -78.55 -54.45
N ASP A 818 -28.98 -77.42 -53.87
CA ASP A 818 -30.05 -77.33 -52.87
C ASP A 818 -30.97 -76.11 -53.04
N GLY A 819 -30.68 -75.24 -54.01
CA GLY A 819 -31.46 -74.04 -54.28
C GLY A 819 -31.24 -72.87 -53.32
N ALA A 820 -30.26 -72.94 -52.40
CA ALA A 820 -29.96 -71.87 -51.45
C ALA A 820 -29.51 -70.59 -52.19
N VAL A 821 -30.01 -69.42 -51.75
CA VAL A 821 -29.72 -68.13 -52.40
C VAL A 821 -28.97 -67.21 -51.45
N GLY A 822 -27.89 -66.60 -51.94
CA GLY A 822 -27.11 -65.61 -51.19
C GLY A 822 -25.96 -65.04 -51.99
N TRP A 823 -25.15 -64.21 -51.34
CA TRP A 823 -23.90 -63.65 -51.82
C TRP A 823 -22.73 -64.55 -51.44
N PHE A 824 -21.82 -64.80 -52.37
CA PHE A 824 -20.56 -65.47 -52.10
C PHE A 824 -19.39 -64.65 -52.65
N THR A 825 -18.20 -64.93 -52.13
CA THR A 825 -16.96 -64.33 -52.62
C THR A 825 -16.54 -65.00 -53.92
N ALA A 826 -16.43 -64.25 -55.01
CA ALA A 826 -15.71 -64.70 -56.20
C ALA A 826 -14.22 -64.36 -56.08
N ARG A 827 -13.91 -63.16 -55.58
CA ARG A 827 -12.54 -62.73 -55.23
C ARG A 827 -12.55 -61.93 -53.93
N ASP A 828 -11.61 -62.17 -53.04
CA ASP A 828 -11.50 -61.41 -51.79
C ASP A 828 -10.60 -60.17 -51.91
N LYS A 829 -10.41 -59.47 -50.77
CA LYS A 829 -9.57 -58.27 -50.66
C LYS A 829 -8.06 -58.51 -50.77
N ALA A 830 -7.63 -59.77 -50.60
CA ALA A 830 -6.25 -60.21 -50.77
C ALA A 830 -5.97 -60.63 -52.24
N GLY A 831 -7.01 -60.72 -53.06
CA GLY A 831 -6.94 -61.13 -54.46
C GLY A 831 -7.15 -62.62 -54.68
N ALA A 832 -7.42 -63.40 -53.63
CA ALA A 832 -7.69 -64.83 -53.74
C ALA A 832 -9.04 -65.08 -54.43
N VAL A 833 -9.07 -65.99 -55.39
CA VAL A 833 -10.26 -66.32 -56.19
C VAL A 833 -10.93 -67.55 -55.58
N PHE A 834 -12.14 -67.38 -55.05
CA PHE A 834 -12.91 -68.44 -54.39
C PHE A 834 -13.94 -69.07 -55.32
N ALA A 835 -14.35 -68.36 -56.37
CA ALA A 835 -15.25 -68.86 -57.40
C ALA A 835 -15.05 -68.07 -58.70
N GLU A 836 -15.16 -68.76 -59.83
CA GLU A 836 -15.04 -68.16 -61.16
C GLU A 836 -16.13 -68.68 -62.10
N ALA A 837 -16.38 -67.95 -63.18
CA ALA A 837 -17.30 -68.41 -64.22
C ALA A 837 -16.73 -69.67 -64.86
N ASP A 838 -17.42 -70.79 -64.70
CA ASP A 838 -16.90 -72.10 -65.10
C ASP A 838 -17.36 -72.45 -66.50
N GLY A 839 -16.39 -72.56 -67.42
CA GLY A 839 -16.63 -72.97 -68.81
C GLY A 839 -17.15 -74.40 -68.97
N LYS A 840 -17.26 -75.18 -67.89
CA LYS A 840 -17.84 -76.53 -67.90
C LYS A 840 -19.35 -76.54 -67.92
N TYR A 841 -20.05 -75.50 -67.48
CA TYR A 841 -21.51 -75.48 -67.55
C TYR A 841 -21.94 -75.02 -68.93
N TYR A 842 -22.78 -75.81 -69.60
CA TYR A 842 -23.39 -75.43 -70.86
C TYR A 842 -24.89 -75.29 -70.67
N SER A 843 -25.48 -74.31 -71.35
CA SER A 843 -26.92 -74.12 -71.43
C SER A 843 -27.38 -74.41 -72.84
N CYS A 844 -28.39 -75.26 -72.99
CA CYS A 844 -29.05 -75.48 -74.26
C CYS A 844 -29.72 -74.18 -74.74
N THR A 845 -29.28 -73.62 -75.86
CA THR A 845 -29.88 -72.46 -76.53
C THR A 845 -31.04 -72.90 -77.45
N SER A 846 -31.10 -74.18 -77.80
CA SER A 846 -32.18 -74.82 -78.55
C SER A 846 -32.39 -76.25 -78.05
N SER A 847 -33.57 -76.83 -78.28
CA SER A 847 -33.80 -78.22 -77.88
C SER A 847 -32.91 -79.15 -78.71
N VAL A 848 -32.17 -80.03 -78.05
CA VAL A 848 -31.17 -80.90 -78.68
C VAL A 848 -31.21 -82.30 -78.08
N ALA A 849 -31.00 -83.32 -78.90
CA ALA A 849 -30.93 -84.70 -78.44
C ALA A 849 -29.59 -84.96 -77.74
N MET A 850 -29.66 -85.65 -76.60
CA MET A 850 -28.53 -86.29 -75.93
C MET A 850 -28.52 -87.76 -76.33
N THR A 851 -27.37 -88.26 -76.76
CA THR A 851 -27.22 -89.64 -77.27
C THR A 851 -26.18 -90.42 -76.48
N ASP A 852 -26.21 -91.75 -76.55
CA ASP A 852 -25.25 -92.63 -75.87
C ASP A 852 -23.86 -92.67 -76.54
N ASP A 853 -23.79 -92.47 -77.86
CA ASP A 853 -22.55 -92.47 -78.64
C ASP A 853 -22.23 -91.12 -79.33
N MET A 854 -20.95 -90.89 -79.63
CA MET A 854 -20.42 -89.71 -80.32
C MET A 854 -20.85 -89.66 -81.78
N ASP A 855 -20.93 -90.81 -82.46
CA ASP A 855 -21.39 -90.89 -83.84
C ASP A 855 -22.92 -90.69 -83.91
N ILE A 856 -23.40 -89.63 -84.55
CA ILE A 856 -24.83 -89.31 -84.64
C ILE A 856 -25.60 -90.31 -85.51
N LYS A 857 -24.91 -91.07 -86.37
CA LYS A 857 -25.52 -92.09 -87.25
C LYS A 857 -25.62 -93.44 -86.54
N GLU A 858 -24.72 -93.74 -85.61
CA GLU A 858 -24.67 -95.00 -84.84
C GLU A 858 -24.92 -94.80 -83.34
N CYS A 859 -25.94 -94.02 -82.98
CA CYS A 859 -26.32 -93.79 -81.58
C CYS A 859 -27.82 -93.97 -81.32
N LYS A 860 -28.18 -94.09 -80.03
CA LYS A 860 -29.55 -94.02 -79.53
C LYS A 860 -29.75 -92.69 -78.82
N VAL A 861 -30.89 -92.04 -79.08
CA VAL A 861 -31.30 -90.86 -78.32
C VAL A 861 -31.67 -91.28 -76.91
N LEU A 862 -30.86 -90.87 -75.93
CA LEU A 862 -31.15 -91.06 -74.51
C LEU A 862 -32.36 -90.21 -74.13
N ARG A 863 -32.35 -88.92 -74.51
CA ARG A 863 -33.48 -87.99 -74.37
C ARG A 863 -33.24 -86.69 -75.13
N LYS A 864 -34.22 -85.79 -75.14
CA LYS A 864 -34.03 -84.39 -75.56
C LYS A 864 -33.80 -83.48 -74.35
N LEU A 865 -32.83 -82.60 -74.47
CA LEU A 865 -32.61 -81.48 -73.58
C LEU A 865 -33.51 -80.31 -74.03
N ALA A 866 -34.13 -79.61 -73.08
CA ALA A 866 -34.97 -78.45 -73.33
C ALA A 866 -34.13 -77.16 -73.49
N ILE A 867 -34.72 -76.13 -74.10
CA ILE A 867 -34.10 -74.79 -74.11
C ILE A 867 -33.93 -74.31 -72.66
N GLY A 868 -32.74 -73.83 -72.34
CA GLY A 868 -32.34 -73.40 -71.00
C GLY A 868 -31.93 -74.54 -70.07
N GLU A 869 -32.00 -75.80 -70.51
CA GLU A 869 -31.52 -76.93 -69.71
C GLU A 869 -29.99 -76.93 -69.63
N LEU A 870 -29.48 -77.20 -68.43
CA LEU A 870 -28.05 -77.14 -68.15
C LEU A 870 -27.44 -78.55 -68.12
N PHE A 871 -26.20 -78.63 -68.58
CA PHE A 871 -25.36 -79.82 -68.45
C PHE A 871 -23.91 -79.42 -68.19
N THR A 872 -23.14 -80.31 -67.55
CA THR A 872 -21.70 -80.13 -67.38
C THR A 872 -20.94 -80.84 -68.47
N LEU A 873 -19.97 -80.16 -69.09
CA LEU A 873 -19.02 -80.71 -70.06
C LEU A 873 -18.11 -81.74 -69.37
N GLU A 874 -18.15 -82.98 -69.85
CA GLU A 874 -17.21 -84.04 -69.46
C GLU A 874 -16.12 -84.24 -70.52
N GLU A 875 -16.46 -84.13 -71.81
CA GLU A 875 -15.53 -84.36 -72.93
C GLU A 875 -15.90 -83.50 -74.15
N GLY A 876 -14.90 -83.05 -74.93
CA GLY A 876 -15.09 -82.15 -76.08
C GLY A 876 -14.85 -80.66 -75.74
N PRO A 877 -15.09 -79.71 -76.67
CA PRO A 877 -15.72 -79.86 -77.99
C PRO A 877 -14.93 -80.74 -78.98
N GLN A 878 -15.63 -81.62 -79.69
CA GLN A 878 -15.05 -82.42 -80.78
C GLN A 878 -15.97 -82.41 -82.01
N GLU A 879 -15.36 -82.37 -83.20
CA GLU A 879 -16.08 -82.36 -84.48
C GLU A 879 -16.33 -83.78 -84.97
N GLU A 880 -17.60 -84.09 -85.25
CA GLU A 880 -18.02 -85.31 -85.91
C GLU A 880 -17.99 -85.09 -87.43
N LYS A 881 -16.84 -85.35 -88.03
CA LYS A 881 -16.54 -85.02 -89.44
C LYS A 881 -17.52 -85.63 -90.45
N SER A 882 -18.11 -86.79 -90.14
CA SER A 882 -19.03 -87.51 -91.03
C SER A 882 -20.41 -86.83 -91.15
N ALA A 883 -20.76 -85.96 -90.21
CA ALA A 883 -22.02 -85.21 -90.14
C ALA A 883 -21.82 -83.68 -90.14
N GLY A 884 -20.58 -83.20 -89.99
CA GLY A 884 -20.23 -81.78 -89.98
C GLY A 884 -20.76 -81.04 -88.75
N ILE A 885 -20.91 -81.72 -87.61
CA ILE A 885 -21.44 -81.16 -86.36
C ILE A 885 -20.39 -81.17 -85.26
N THR A 886 -20.45 -80.21 -84.34
CA THR A 886 -19.62 -80.18 -83.13
C THR A 886 -20.42 -80.68 -81.94
N ARG A 887 -19.88 -81.67 -81.24
CA ARG A 887 -20.53 -82.31 -80.11
C ARG A 887 -19.63 -82.28 -78.88
N VAL A 888 -20.28 -82.41 -77.73
CA VAL A 888 -19.64 -82.54 -76.43
C VAL A 888 -20.30 -83.69 -75.69
N LYS A 889 -19.54 -84.43 -74.90
CA LYS A 889 -20.10 -85.35 -73.93
C LYS A 889 -20.40 -84.53 -72.68
N GLY A 890 -21.65 -84.53 -72.27
CA GLY A 890 -22.09 -83.76 -71.13
C GLY A 890 -23.01 -84.57 -70.22
N LYS A 891 -22.96 -84.24 -68.94
CA LYS A 891 -23.87 -84.76 -67.93
C LYS A 891 -24.98 -83.76 -67.68
N ALA A 892 -26.22 -84.14 -68.01
CA ALA A 892 -27.37 -83.30 -67.73
C ALA A 892 -27.57 -83.10 -66.22
N LEU A 893 -27.75 -81.85 -65.79
CA LEU A 893 -27.94 -81.53 -64.37
C LEU A 893 -29.34 -81.85 -63.85
N LYS A 894 -30.30 -82.08 -64.76
CA LYS A 894 -31.70 -82.37 -64.38
C LYS A 894 -31.89 -83.80 -63.89
N ASP A 895 -31.17 -84.76 -64.46
CA ASP A 895 -31.37 -86.19 -64.24
C ASP A 895 -30.07 -87.00 -64.24
N GLU A 896 -28.92 -86.34 -64.21
CA GLU A 896 -27.59 -86.94 -64.14
C GLU A 896 -27.22 -87.85 -65.32
N LEU A 897 -27.99 -87.86 -66.41
CA LEU A 897 -27.69 -88.64 -67.60
C LEU A 897 -26.49 -88.06 -68.35
N VAL A 898 -25.52 -88.93 -68.64
CA VAL A 898 -24.33 -88.60 -69.43
C VAL A 898 -24.57 -89.02 -70.87
N GLY A 899 -24.32 -88.12 -71.80
CA GLY A 899 -24.39 -88.43 -73.23
C GLY A 899 -23.80 -87.35 -74.11
N TRP A 900 -23.73 -87.64 -75.41
CA TRP A 900 -23.22 -86.73 -76.43
C TRP A 900 -24.31 -85.78 -76.91
N ILE A 901 -24.01 -84.48 -76.84
CA ILE A 901 -24.90 -83.37 -77.11
C ILE A 901 -24.27 -82.54 -78.22
N THR A 902 -25.01 -82.29 -79.30
CA THR A 902 -24.55 -81.39 -80.36
C THR A 902 -24.60 -79.96 -79.85
N ILE A 903 -23.46 -79.27 -79.81
CA ILE A 903 -23.40 -77.85 -79.43
C ILE A 903 -23.47 -76.93 -80.65
N LYS A 904 -23.05 -77.40 -81.84
CA LYS A 904 -23.14 -76.65 -83.10
C LYS A 904 -23.46 -77.58 -84.26
N GLY A 905 -24.51 -77.28 -85.02
CA GLY A 905 -24.92 -78.04 -86.21
C GLY A 905 -24.15 -77.63 -87.48
N ASN A 906 -24.31 -78.41 -88.55
CA ASN A 906 -23.63 -78.23 -89.83
C ASN A 906 -24.00 -76.93 -90.57
N ALA A 907 -25.22 -76.43 -90.37
CA ALA A 907 -25.67 -75.12 -90.85
C ALA A 907 -25.25 -73.95 -89.94
N GLY A 908 -24.46 -74.22 -88.89
CA GLY A 908 -23.95 -73.20 -87.96
C GLY A 908 -24.86 -72.89 -86.77
N THR A 909 -26.05 -73.49 -86.68
CA THR A 909 -26.96 -73.33 -85.53
C THR A 909 -26.28 -73.78 -84.23
N VAL A 910 -26.25 -72.91 -83.22
CA VAL A 910 -25.74 -73.21 -81.88
C VAL A 910 -26.88 -73.76 -81.02
N TYR A 911 -26.70 -74.97 -80.51
CA TYR A 911 -27.71 -75.70 -79.74
C TYR A 911 -27.44 -75.68 -78.24
N ALA A 912 -26.18 -75.48 -77.85
CA ALA A 912 -25.78 -75.23 -76.49
C ALA A 912 -24.47 -74.43 -76.47
N GLU A 913 -24.35 -73.52 -75.50
CA GLU A 913 -23.17 -72.67 -75.31
C GLU A 913 -22.71 -72.70 -73.85
N ALA A 914 -21.42 -72.42 -73.63
CA ALA A 914 -20.88 -72.29 -72.27
C ALA A 914 -21.61 -71.18 -71.52
N SER A 915 -22.08 -71.48 -70.32
CA SER A 915 -22.93 -70.60 -69.52
C SER A 915 -22.10 -69.56 -68.80
N THR A 916 -22.28 -68.30 -69.18
CA THR A 916 -21.75 -67.14 -68.43
C THR A 916 -22.55 -66.84 -67.16
N LYS A 917 -23.63 -67.58 -66.92
CA LYS A 917 -24.54 -67.42 -65.78
C LYS A 917 -24.26 -68.40 -64.64
N HIS A 918 -23.19 -69.19 -64.71
CA HIS A 918 -22.83 -70.14 -63.67
C HIS A 918 -21.38 -69.95 -63.22
N PHE A 919 -21.19 -69.93 -61.89
CA PHE A 919 -19.88 -69.91 -61.25
C PHE A 919 -19.62 -71.28 -60.62
N CYS A 920 -18.38 -71.73 -60.65
CA CYS A 920 -17.93 -72.90 -59.89
C CYS A 920 -17.09 -72.42 -58.71
N VAL A 921 -17.38 -72.99 -57.54
CA VAL A 921 -16.67 -72.71 -56.30
C VAL A 921 -15.33 -73.44 -56.32
N LEU A 922 -14.23 -72.70 -56.27
CA LEU A 922 -12.86 -73.24 -56.33
C LEU A 922 -12.34 -73.62 -54.93
N HIS A 923 -12.80 -72.90 -53.92
CA HIS A 923 -12.46 -73.10 -52.51
C HIS A 923 -13.71 -72.91 -51.64
N GLU A 924 -13.76 -73.59 -50.49
CA GLU A 924 -14.87 -73.45 -49.56
C GLU A 924 -15.11 -71.95 -49.24
N VAL A 925 -16.34 -71.48 -49.45
CA VAL A 925 -16.68 -70.06 -49.30
C VAL A 925 -18.08 -69.91 -48.69
N PRO A 926 -18.26 -69.02 -47.69
CA PRO A 926 -19.59 -68.75 -47.13
C PRO A 926 -20.56 -68.16 -48.18
N LEU A 927 -21.80 -68.64 -48.17
CA LEU A 927 -22.95 -68.04 -48.83
C LEU A 927 -23.72 -67.21 -47.78
N THR A 928 -23.76 -65.89 -47.93
CA THR A 928 -24.39 -64.97 -46.98
C THR A 928 -25.69 -64.40 -47.53
N LYS A 929 -26.69 -64.18 -46.67
CA LYS A 929 -27.99 -63.65 -47.11
C LYS A 929 -27.88 -62.22 -47.70
N ASN A 930 -27.04 -61.39 -47.10
CA ASN A 930 -26.84 -59.99 -47.46
C ASN A 930 -25.45 -59.75 -48.09
N PHE A 931 -25.31 -58.63 -48.81
CA PHE A 931 -24.00 -58.17 -49.29
C PHE A 931 -23.11 -57.81 -48.08
N PRO A 932 -21.93 -58.44 -47.90
CA PRO A 932 -21.18 -58.36 -46.65
C PRO A 932 -20.76 -56.94 -46.19
N SER A 933 -20.47 -56.02 -47.11
CA SER A 933 -20.16 -54.63 -46.74
C SER A 933 -21.37 -53.81 -46.25
N ALA A 934 -22.60 -54.33 -46.36
CA ALA A 934 -23.81 -53.66 -45.89
C ALA A 934 -24.27 -54.13 -44.48
N SER A 935 -23.89 -55.34 -44.05
CA SER A 935 -24.14 -55.90 -42.71
C SER A 935 -23.31 -57.17 -42.55
N SER A 936 -22.95 -57.57 -41.33
CA SER A 936 -22.33 -58.88 -41.06
C SER A 936 -23.31 -59.98 -41.48
N GLY A 937 -23.20 -60.40 -42.75
CA GLY A 937 -24.22 -61.20 -43.42
C GLY A 937 -24.47 -62.49 -42.65
N GLU A 938 -25.73 -62.73 -42.29
CA GLU A 938 -26.17 -64.01 -41.78
C GLU A 938 -25.76 -65.11 -42.77
N GLU A 939 -24.89 -66.02 -42.33
CA GLU A 939 -24.41 -67.13 -43.14
C GLU A 939 -25.57 -68.09 -43.39
N VAL A 940 -25.90 -68.31 -44.67
CA VAL A 940 -26.91 -69.30 -45.07
C VAL A 940 -26.31 -70.70 -44.91
N ARG A 941 -25.13 -70.91 -45.50
CA ARG A 941 -24.26 -72.08 -45.34
C ARG A 941 -22.92 -71.84 -46.03
N LYS A 942 -22.00 -72.79 -45.91
CA LYS A 942 -20.79 -72.83 -46.75
C LYS A 942 -21.05 -73.52 -48.09
N LEU A 943 -20.45 -73.00 -49.14
CA LEU A 943 -20.39 -73.63 -50.46
C LEU A 943 -19.14 -74.50 -50.54
N ALA A 944 -19.27 -75.72 -51.04
CA ALA A 944 -18.16 -76.67 -51.17
C ALA A 944 -17.39 -76.44 -52.47
N LYS A 945 -16.11 -76.85 -52.50
CA LYS A 945 -15.32 -76.89 -53.74
C LYS A 945 -16.00 -77.76 -54.80
N GLY A 946 -16.12 -77.25 -56.02
CA GLY A 946 -16.80 -77.87 -57.16
C GLY A 946 -18.29 -77.54 -57.26
N GLU A 947 -18.86 -76.83 -56.27
CA GLU A 947 -20.28 -76.50 -56.25
C GLU A 947 -20.65 -75.43 -57.28
N ALA A 948 -21.77 -75.64 -57.98
CA ALA A 948 -22.27 -74.75 -59.02
C ALA A 948 -23.22 -73.68 -58.46
N MET A 949 -22.99 -72.43 -58.84
CA MET A 949 -23.80 -71.28 -58.47
C MET A 949 -24.39 -70.62 -59.70
N GLN A 950 -25.71 -70.59 -59.83
CA GLN A 950 -26.38 -69.76 -60.83
C GLN A 950 -26.33 -68.30 -60.40
N VAL A 951 -25.76 -67.43 -61.23
CA VAL A 951 -25.68 -65.99 -61.00
C VAL A 951 -27.07 -65.37 -61.09
N LEU A 952 -27.48 -64.70 -60.03
CA LEU A 952 -28.69 -63.89 -59.97
C LEU A 952 -28.36 -62.39 -60.07
N GLU A 953 -27.23 -61.97 -59.50
CA GLU A 953 -26.80 -60.57 -59.45
C GLU A 953 -25.27 -60.46 -59.34
N GLY A 954 -24.66 -59.49 -60.02
CA GLY A 954 -23.21 -59.29 -60.08
C GLY A 954 -22.55 -59.96 -61.29
N PRO A 955 -21.20 -59.95 -61.40
CA PRO A 955 -20.23 -59.60 -60.34
C PRO A 955 -20.27 -58.13 -59.91
N LYS A 956 -20.12 -57.87 -58.60
CA LYS A 956 -20.05 -56.52 -58.02
C LYS A 956 -18.75 -56.32 -57.26
N GLU A 957 -18.16 -55.13 -57.39
CA GLU A 957 -16.99 -54.74 -56.62
C GLU A 957 -17.35 -54.39 -55.18
N GLU A 958 -16.56 -54.90 -54.24
CA GLU A 958 -16.56 -54.54 -52.83
C GLU A 958 -15.29 -53.73 -52.53
N SER A 959 -15.44 -52.45 -52.20
CA SER A 959 -14.32 -51.62 -51.78
C SER A 959 -14.07 -51.75 -50.28
N PHE A 960 -12.81 -51.68 -49.87
CA PHE A 960 -12.40 -51.77 -48.47
C PHE A 960 -11.75 -50.47 -48.02
N THR A 961 -12.03 -50.06 -46.79
CA THR A 961 -11.36 -48.92 -46.17
C THR A 961 -9.86 -49.21 -46.06
N PRO A 962 -8.98 -48.29 -46.51
CA PRO A 962 -7.54 -48.44 -46.32
C PRO A 962 -7.19 -48.54 -44.84
N GLU A 963 -6.24 -49.40 -44.51
CA GLU A 963 -5.69 -49.53 -43.16
C GLU A 963 -4.40 -48.72 -43.04
N VAL A 964 -4.15 -48.12 -41.86
CA VAL A 964 -2.84 -47.55 -41.53
C VAL A 964 -2.08 -48.61 -40.76
N ARG A 965 -0.86 -48.92 -41.18
CA ARG A 965 0.00 -49.89 -40.52
C ARG A 965 1.28 -49.25 -40.04
N VAL A 966 1.75 -49.74 -38.90
CA VAL A 966 3.04 -49.36 -38.30
C VAL A 966 3.81 -50.61 -37.94
N LYS A 967 5.12 -50.59 -38.17
CA LYS A 967 6.05 -51.60 -37.70
C LYS A 967 6.55 -51.18 -36.33
N VAL A 968 6.41 -52.06 -35.38
CA VAL A 968 6.70 -51.79 -33.98
C VAL A 968 7.59 -52.85 -33.38
N LYS A 969 8.31 -52.49 -32.33
CA LYS A 969 9.01 -53.41 -31.44
C LYS A 969 8.35 -53.41 -30.07
N ALA A 970 7.91 -54.57 -29.59
CA ALA A 970 7.38 -54.68 -28.25
C ALA A 970 8.50 -54.59 -27.21
N LEU A 971 8.33 -53.74 -26.18
CA LEU A 971 9.34 -53.56 -25.14
C LEU A 971 9.40 -54.74 -24.16
N THR A 972 8.34 -55.53 -24.10
CA THR A 972 8.17 -56.68 -23.19
C THR A 972 9.10 -57.84 -23.53
N ASP A 973 9.25 -58.17 -24.82
CA ASP A 973 10.01 -59.32 -25.31
C ASP A 973 10.92 -59.01 -26.51
N GLY A 974 10.89 -57.78 -27.02
CA GLY A 974 11.67 -57.35 -28.17
C GLY A 974 11.13 -57.81 -29.52
N ALA A 975 9.95 -58.45 -29.58
CA ALA A 975 9.34 -58.92 -30.82
C ALA A 975 9.06 -57.75 -31.79
N VAL A 976 9.36 -57.95 -33.08
CA VAL A 976 9.19 -56.93 -34.12
C VAL A 976 8.18 -57.40 -35.15
N GLY A 977 7.21 -56.54 -35.48
CA GLY A 977 6.23 -56.82 -36.53
C GLY A 977 5.30 -55.65 -36.82
N TRP A 978 4.41 -55.85 -37.78
CA TRP A 978 3.42 -54.89 -38.25
C TRP A 978 2.11 -55.03 -37.50
N ILE A 979 1.55 -53.90 -37.07
CA ILE A 979 0.21 -53.82 -36.50
C ILE A 979 -0.64 -52.84 -37.31
N THR A 980 -1.96 -52.99 -37.23
CA THR A 980 -2.89 -51.97 -37.74
C THR A 980 -3.05 -50.88 -36.69
N GLN A 981 -2.68 -49.65 -37.03
CA GLN A 981 -2.82 -48.50 -36.17
C GLN A 981 -4.28 -48.02 -36.18
N LYS A 982 -4.98 -48.24 -35.07
CA LYS A 982 -6.31 -47.69 -34.81
C LYS A 982 -6.35 -47.07 -33.41
N LYS A 983 -7.16 -46.01 -33.24
CA LYS A 983 -7.23 -45.24 -31.99
C LYS A 983 -7.70 -46.06 -30.79
N ASP A 984 -8.55 -47.05 -31.03
CA ASP A 984 -9.08 -48.02 -30.06
C ASP A 984 -8.12 -49.19 -29.78
N VAL A 985 -7.05 -49.33 -30.57
CA VAL A 985 -6.07 -50.42 -30.45
C VAL A 985 -4.78 -49.95 -29.81
N VAL A 986 -4.26 -48.80 -30.24
CA VAL A 986 -3.02 -48.20 -29.73
C VAL A 986 -3.20 -46.71 -29.47
N LYS A 987 -2.55 -46.20 -28.42
CA LYS A 987 -2.43 -44.77 -28.14
C LYS A 987 -0.98 -44.33 -27.98
N PRO A 988 -0.63 -43.06 -28.24
CA PRO A 988 0.67 -42.52 -27.87
C PRO A 988 0.97 -42.79 -26.39
N TRP A 989 2.25 -43.04 -26.08
CA TRP A 989 2.72 -43.36 -24.74
C TRP A 989 4.04 -42.64 -24.47
N THR A 990 4.26 -42.23 -23.23
CA THR A 990 5.52 -41.62 -22.78
C THR A 990 6.18 -42.44 -21.67
N PRO A 991 7.51 -42.42 -21.52
CA PRO A 991 8.16 -43.13 -20.41
C PRO A 991 7.94 -42.48 -19.04
N TYR A 992 7.09 -41.47 -18.93
CA TYR A 992 6.90 -40.71 -17.71
C TYR A 992 5.52 -40.96 -17.11
N TYR A 993 5.48 -41.43 -15.87
CA TYR A 993 4.26 -41.76 -15.16
C TYR A 993 3.96 -40.68 -14.12
N THR A 994 2.74 -40.14 -14.14
CA THR A 994 2.26 -39.24 -13.08
C THR A 994 1.38 -40.03 -12.10
N CYS A 995 1.70 -39.93 -10.82
CA CYS A 995 0.92 -40.52 -9.74
C CYS A 995 -0.46 -39.85 -9.66
N LYS A 996 -1.53 -40.63 -9.84
CA LYS A 996 -2.94 -40.21 -9.69
C LYS A 996 -3.53 -40.66 -8.38
N VAL A 997 -3.01 -41.74 -7.82
CA VAL A 997 -3.40 -42.31 -6.54
C VAL A 997 -2.12 -42.67 -5.80
N LYS A 998 -2.01 -42.25 -4.54
CA LYS A 998 -0.84 -42.58 -3.70
C LYS A 998 -0.53 -44.07 -3.78
N ALA A 999 0.74 -44.41 -3.93
CA ALA A 999 1.20 -45.77 -4.14
C ALA A 999 2.57 -46.01 -3.51
N GLN A 1000 2.84 -47.24 -3.10
CA GLN A 1000 4.14 -47.65 -2.60
C GLN A 1000 5.12 -47.86 -3.76
N LEU A 1001 6.32 -47.29 -3.61
CA LEU A 1001 7.51 -47.66 -4.37
C LEU A 1001 8.19 -48.82 -3.63
N GLN A 1002 8.35 -49.97 -4.27
CA GLN A 1002 8.84 -51.19 -3.62
C GLN A 1002 10.10 -51.74 -4.30
N GLU A 1003 10.90 -52.53 -3.60
CA GLU A 1003 12.18 -53.03 -4.13
C GLU A 1003 12.02 -54.12 -5.21
N SER A 1004 10.94 -54.90 -5.16
CA SER A 1004 10.72 -56.07 -6.03
C SER A 1004 9.46 -55.98 -6.90
N LEU A 1005 9.48 -56.71 -8.02
CA LEU A 1005 8.33 -56.85 -8.94
C LEU A 1005 7.12 -57.53 -8.29
N ALA A 1006 7.32 -58.53 -7.44
CA ALA A 1006 6.22 -59.13 -6.67
C ALA A 1006 5.66 -58.08 -5.69
N VAL A 1007 4.34 -57.98 -5.55
CA VAL A 1007 3.68 -57.09 -4.57
C VAL A 1007 3.73 -57.73 -3.19
N GLU A 1008 3.50 -59.05 -3.14
CA GLU A 1008 3.55 -59.84 -1.91
C GLU A 1008 4.98 -59.91 -1.36
N GLY A 1009 5.16 -59.55 -0.09
CA GLY A 1009 6.46 -59.59 0.60
C GLY A 1009 7.44 -58.47 0.25
N ALA A 1010 7.06 -57.51 -0.60
CA ALA A 1010 7.97 -56.48 -1.08
C ALA A 1010 8.15 -55.31 -0.10
N THR A 1011 9.41 -55.04 0.26
CA THR A 1011 9.81 -53.91 1.10
C THR A 1011 9.49 -52.58 0.41
N ALA A 1012 8.86 -51.65 1.14
CA ALA A 1012 8.61 -50.30 0.67
C ALA A 1012 9.89 -49.45 0.76
N VAL A 1013 10.30 -48.87 -0.37
CA VAL A 1013 11.34 -47.83 -0.44
C VAL A 1013 10.77 -46.52 0.11
N ARG A 1014 9.60 -46.11 -0.40
CA ARG A 1014 8.82 -44.96 0.09
C ARG A 1014 7.43 -44.91 -0.55
N GLU A 1015 6.57 -44.01 -0.05
CA GLU A 1015 5.30 -43.67 -0.69
C GLU A 1015 5.47 -42.56 -1.75
N ILE A 1016 4.86 -42.75 -2.92
CA ILE A 1016 4.78 -41.74 -3.98
C ILE A 1016 3.47 -40.96 -3.81
N GLN A 1017 3.57 -39.63 -3.70
CA GLN A 1017 2.40 -38.74 -3.55
C GLN A 1017 1.74 -38.41 -4.89
N VAL A 1018 0.45 -38.07 -4.85
CA VAL A 1018 -0.31 -37.63 -6.03
C VAL A 1018 0.39 -36.42 -6.68
N GLY A 1019 0.55 -36.47 -8.00
CA GLY A 1019 1.26 -35.45 -8.78
C GLY A 1019 2.76 -35.68 -8.89
N GLU A 1020 3.37 -36.57 -8.10
CA GLU A 1020 4.77 -36.95 -8.33
C GLU A 1020 4.92 -37.65 -9.69
N ARG A 1021 6.03 -37.32 -10.38
CA ARG A 1021 6.39 -37.87 -11.68
C ARG A 1021 7.49 -38.91 -11.51
N LEU A 1022 7.34 -40.03 -12.21
CA LEU A 1022 8.28 -41.13 -12.26
C LEU A 1022 8.75 -41.36 -13.70
N GLU A 1023 10.04 -41.65 -13.88
CA GLU A 1023 10.63 -42.05 -15.16
C GLU A 1023 10.77 -43.58 -15.21
N LEU A 1024 10.29 -44.21 -16.29
CA LEU A 1024 10.35 -45.65 -16.48
C LEU A 1024 11.81 -46.14 -16.58
N VAL A 1025 12.18 -47.05 -15.67
CA VAL A 1025 13.44 -47.80 -15.69
C VAL A 1025 13.23 -49.15 -16.39
N GLU A 1026 12.21 -49.91 -15.97
CA GLU A 1026 11.95 -51.28 -16.43
C GLU A 1026 10.44 -51.58 -16.47
N GLY A 1027 10.03 -52.48 -17.38
CA GLY A 1027 8.62 -52.84 -17.60
C GLY A 1027 7.97 -52.04 -18.73
N PRO A 1028 6.63 -52.10 -18.89
CA PRO A 1028 5.67 -52.71 -17.97
C PRO A 1028 5.78 -54.24 -17.84
N ALA A 1029 5.58 -54.74 -16.63
CA ALA A 1029 5.59 -56.16 -16.29
C ALA A 1029 4.35 -56.53 -15.44
N HIS A 1030 3.97 -57.80 -15.45
CA HIS A 1030 2.81 -58.28 -14.70
C HIS A 1030 3.25 -59.08 -13.48
N ASP A 1031 2.60 -58.82 -12.34
CA ASP A 1031 2.58 -59.68 -11.16
C ASP A 1031 1.15 -60.19 -10.96
N GLY A 1032 0.86 -61.41 -11.44
CA GLY A 1032 -0.50 -61.91 -11.59
C GLY A 1032 -1.36 -61.01 -12.49
N LYS A 1033 -2.40 -60.39 -11.92
CA LYS A 1033 -3.29 -59.42 -12.62
C LYS A 1033 -2.84 -57.96 -12.48
N VAL A 1034 -1.80 -57.69 -11.69
CA VAL A 1034 -1.31 -56.34 -11.40
C VAL A 1034 -0.27 -55.94 -12.44
N LEU A 1035 -0.45 -54.78 -13.07
CA LEU A 1035 0.53 -54.18 -13.97
C LEU A 1035 1.47 -53.29 -13.16
N ARG A 1036 2.77 -53.53 -13.27
CA ARG A 1036 3.80 -52.78 -12.56
C ARG A 1036 4.86 -52.25 -13.50
N VAL A 1037 5.51 -51.18 -13.07
CA VAL A 1037 6.70 -50.64 -13.72
C VAL A 1037 7.76 -50.38 -12.66
N LYS A 1038 9.01 -50.65 -12.97
CA LYS A 1038 10.14 -50.13 -12.20
C LYS A 1038 10.38 -48.72 -12.69
N ALA A 1039 10.32 -47.76 -11.79
CA ALA A 1039 10.47 -46.36 -12.14
C ALA A 1039 11.34 -45.63 -11.12
N ARG A 1040 11.93 -44.54 -11.55
CA ARG A 1040 12.67 -43.60 -10.71
C ARG A 1040 11.81 -42.38 -10.45
N ALA A 1041 11.71 -41.95 -9.21
CA ALA A 1041 11.03 -40.70 -8.89
C ALA A 1041 11.88 -39.48 -9.23
N ASP A 1042 11.30 -38.51 -9.92
CA ASP A 1042 11.98 -37.26 -10.26
C ASP A 1042 12.33 -36.41 -9.02
N LYS A 1043 11.55 -36.57 -7.94
CA LYS A 1043 11.66 -35.76 -6.72
C LYS A 1043 12.96 -35.98 -5.95
N ASP A 1044 13.39 -37.24 -5.84
CA ASP A 1044 14.48 -37.66 -4.95
C ASP A 1044 15.37 -38.76 -5.54
N GLY A 1045 15.09 -39.20 -6.77
CA GLY A 1045 15.87 -40.24 -7.44
C GLY A 1045 15.63 -41.66 -6.93
N ALA A 1046 14.68 -41.88 -6.01
CA ALA A 1046 14.36 -43.21 -5.50
C ALA A 1046 13.89 -44.13 -6.63
N VAL A 1047 14.43 -45.36 -6.69
CA VAL A 1047 14.11 -46.37 -7.71
C VAL A 1047 13.38 -47.54 -7.08
N GLY A 1048 12.32 -48.01 -7.74
CA GLY A 1048 11.60 -49.21 -7.32
C GLY A 1048 10.40 -49.50 -8.22
N TRP A 1049 9.68 -50.56 -7.91
CA TRP A 1049 8.47 -51.00 -8.57
C TRP A 1049 7.23 -50.30 -8.00
N VAL A 1050 6.43 -49.71 -8.89
CA VAL A 1050 5.11 -49.17 -8.56
C VAL A 1050 4.02 -49.95 -9.29
N THR A 1051 2.87 -50.07 -8.66
CA THR A 1051 1.65 -50.60 -9.31
C THR A 1051 1.05 -49.53 -10.20
N VAL A 1052 1.04 -49.75 -11.51
CA VAL A 1052 0.38 -48.86 -12.48
C VAL A 1052 -1.11 -49.15 -12.53
N LYS A 1053 -1.49 -50.43 -12.53
CA LYS A 1053 -2.87 -50.91 -12.58
C LYS A 1053 -3.01 -52.11 -11.63
N ASP A 1054 -3.96 -52.07 -10.71
CA ASP A 1054 -4.20 -53.18 -9.79
C ASP A 1054 -5.02 -54.32 -10.43
N SER A 1055 -5.30 -55.37 -9.63
CA SER A 1055 -6.05 -56.54 -10.07
C SER A 1055 -7.52 -56.27 -10.40
N GLU A 1056 -8.07 -55.14 -9.96
CA GLU A 1056 -9.43 -54.67 -10.26
C GLU A 1056 -9.46 -53.76 -11.51
N GLY A 1057 -8.29 -53.44 -12.07
CA GLY A 1057 -8.15 -52.58 -13.24
C GLY A 1057 -8.04 -51.09 -12.92
N LYS A 1058 -7.99 -50.69 -11.64
CA LYS A 1058 -7.82 -49.29 -11.23
C LYS A 1058 -6.39 -48.85 -11.49
N ARG A 1059 -6.24 -47.70 -12.16
CA ARG A 1059 -4.94 -47.11 -12.45
C ARG A 1059 -4.48 -46.15 -11.34
N TYR A 1060 -3.26 -46.34 -10.86
CA TYR A 1060 -2.59 -45.45 -9.90
C TYR A 1060 -1.68 -44.46 -10.60
N PHE A 1061 -1.20 -44.82 -11.79
CA PHE A 1061 -0.33 -43.98 -12.60
C PHE A 1061 -0.83 -43.90 -14.04
N THR A 1062 -0.60 -42.75 -14.66
CA THR A 1062 -0.87 -42.52 -16.08
C THR A 1062 0.40 -42.01 -16.76
N SER A 1063 0.70 -42.60 -17.91
CA SER A 1063 1.79 -42.21 -18.80
C SER A 1063 1.31 -41.25 -19.89
#